data_AF-A0A1H1QQC2-F1
#
_entry.id   AF-A0A1H1QQC2-F1
#
_cell.length_a   1.000
_cell.length_b   1.000
_cell.length_c   1.000
_cell.angle_alpha   90.00
_cell.angle_beta   90.00
_cell.angle_gamma   90.00
#
_symmetry.space_group_name_H-M   'P 1'
#
loop_
_entity.id
_entity.type
_entity.pdbx_description
1 polymer ?
#
loop_
_entity_poly.entity_id
_entity_poly.type
_entity_poly.pdbx_seq_one_letter_code
_entity_poly.pdbx_strand_id
1 'polypeptide(L)'
;MHETAFSFSHLESPAPGAALPPGAHVLRGWVWPKPGGHFANVRARVAGRVFAGIHGRPRADLAAHFQTGRRPALAEFSIPVELPPGTIEGTLEALEIEGRWTVFQAFTYHVAGRTAPAVEPPPPRPLRWHDFGRGLDFLLRARRTRPETSWVKLAVELAADLPVGQDQLYPPDPFIGHADEPALVNRSRFGLLPVVGYLFHKTEPIKRLWGTADLQALQPLTLGRATANIVPHFPQYPAAGTSGYEGYVDVPPQLPNPVTLRLYAEMGDGSLHLVQVRTTRRHDAEEEKHPYPPLTAEDFTAALTAWQSALRVRGFSVTQDAELKTEIERLRAVATRPAATPRTPPPALVPARSMQPLKRVILASHNLNLEGAPLFLLDLACHLATDGAALTVVSAADGPLRERFAACGAKIVIVDAGPVFRAGSATAAEAAIAAIGRVFDFTAADLVITNTFTTFWAVQAAKAAGQRVLSYIHESTSPAAFYGGSVHPAVVALADEALALADAVSFTSDATRRYHAGPGRPVKTAVLTPGWVDVRAIDAWRAAHPREALQASFGLKPGELLVTNVGTVCDRKAQVSFARSVDLFNRRHPDLAARTKFVLLGGRQAPFDDFLREILANLALPNLVVHPESPDFLGYYAAADLTACSSYEESSPRVVFEAMACGTPLLASDIPGISEIARDGVEATLVPPGHTTAWADALAKLLGNPAIGRELAVHARARIESHFAADLVLPRHTALACAVAAGQPVS
;
A
#
# COMPACT_ATOMS: atom_id res chain seq x y z
N MET A 1 3.64 -30.51 -27.51
CA MET A 1 3.54 -29.10 -27.09
C MET A 1 2.48 -28.44 -27.96
N HIS A 2 1.47 -27.82 -27.36
CA HIS A 2 0.48 -26.99 -28.04
C HIS A 2 0.95 -25.53 -27.99
N GLU A 3 0.64 -24.78 -29.04
CA GLU A 3 1.13 -23.41 -29.20
C GLU A 3 -0.02 -22.50 -29.65
N THR A 4 -0.14 -21.35 -29.00
CA THR A 4 -1.06 -20.27 -29.37
C THR A 4 -0.29 -18.99 -29.63
N ALA A 5 -0.98 -17.93 -30.06
CA ALA A 5 -0.39 -16.62 -30.25
C ALA A 5 0.24 -16.02 -28.96
N PHE A 6 -0.15 -16.52 -27.79
CA PHE A 6 0.25 -15.95 -26.49
C PHE A 6 0.88 -16.98 -25.53
N SER A 7 0.87 -18.28 -25.85
CA SER A 7 1.37 -19.33 -24.95
C SER A 7 1.99 -20.54 -25.62
N PHE A 8 2.79 -21.26 -24.84
CA PHE A 8 3.12 -22.68 -25.05
C PHE A 8 2.47 -23.49 -23.93
N SER A 9 1.93 -24.67 -24.23
CA SER A 9 1.33 -25.52 -23.21
C SER A 9 1.44 -27.01 -23.52
N HIS A 10 1.16 -27.82 -22.51
CA HIS A 10 0.89 -29.25 -22.71
C HIS A 10 -0.05 -29.77 -21.62
N LEU A 11 -1.13 -30.42 -22.02
CA LEU A 11 -1.97 -31.23 -21.14
C LEU A 11 -1.40 -32.64 -21.07
N GLU A 12 -0.85 -33.00 -19.93
CA GLU A 12 -0.10 -34.25 -19.71
C GLU A 12 -1.04 -35.39 -19.29
N SER A 13 -2.05 -35.11 -18.45
CA SER A 13 -2.97 -36.13 -17.96
C SER A 13 -4.33 -35.57 -17.55
N PRO A 14 -5.44 -36.26 -17.85
CA PRO A 14 -5.54 -37.31 -18.87
C PRO A 14 -5.17 -36.77 -20.26
N ALA A 15 -4.67 -37.64 -21.13
CA ALA A 15 -4.36 -37.24 -22.50
C ALA A 15 -5.65 -36.81 -23.23
N PRO A 16 -5.66 -35.71 -24.01
CA PRO A 16 -6.81 -35.35 -24.83
C PRO A 16 -7.30 -36.53 -25.67
N GLY A 17 -8.61 -36.76 -25.70
CA GLY A 17 -9.24 -37.89 -26.40
C GLY A 17 -9.33 -39.19 -25.58
N ALA A 18 -8.78 -39.24 -24.37
CA ALA A 18 -8.87 -40.41 -23.50
C ALA A 18 -10.32 -40.79 -23.15
N ALA A 19 -10.56 -42.09 -23.01
CA ALA A 19 -11.79 -42.62 -22.43
C ALA A 19 -11.68 -42.63 -20.89
N LEU A 20 -12.65 -42.00 -20.21
CA LEU A 20 -12.62 -41.81 -18.75
C LEU A 20 -13.92 -42.33 -18.11
N PRO A 21 -13.88 -42.83 -16.86
CA PRO A 21 -15.10 -43.05 -16.08
C PRO A 21 -15.75 -41.71 -15.68
N PRO A 22 -17.07 -41.65 -15.45
CA PRO A 22 -17.71 -40.43 -14.93
C PRO A 22 -17.27 -40.14 -13.50
N GLY A 23 -17.21 -38.85 -13.14
CA GLY A 23 -16.89 -38.40 -11.77
C GLY A 23 -15.74 -37.40 -11.71
N ALA A 24 -15.03 -37.40 -10.57
CA ALA A 24 -13.95 -36.47 -10.28
C ALA A 24 -12.63 -36.89 -10.94
N HIS A 25 -12.01 -35.96 -11.66
CA HIS A 25 -10.70 -36.11 -12.31
C HIS A 25 -9.81 -34.92 -12.00
N VAL A 26 -8.50 -35.05 -12.22
CA VAL A 26 -7.56 -33.93 -12.10
C VAL A 26 -6.81 -33.77 -13.42
N LEU A 27 -7.05 -32.65 -14.10
CA LEU A 27 -6.30 -32.27 -15.30
C LEU A 27 -4.93 -31.74 -14.88
N ARG A 28 -3.84 -32.30 -15.39
CA ARG A 28 -2.46 -31.94 -15.10
C ARG A 28 -1.71 -31.58 -16.38
N GLY A 29 -0.91 -30.54 -16.30
CA GLY A 29 -0.12 -30.08 -17.43
C GLY A 29 0.67 -28.83 -17.06
N TRP A 30 1.14 -28.11 -18.07
CA TRP A 30 1.83 -26.85 -17.88
C TRP A 30 1.45 -25.83 -18.95
N VAL A 31 1.59 -24.54 -18.60
CA VAL A 31 1.41 -23.42 -19.52
C VAL A 31 2.48 -22.35 -19.26
N TRP A 32 3.05 -21.83 -20.34
CA TRP A 32 4.12 -20.84 -20.31
C TRP A 32 3.82 -19.71 -21.30
N PRO A 33 3.98 -18.42 -20.91
CA PRO A 33 3.67 -17.31 -21.81
C PRO A 33 4.71 -17.18 -22.93
N LYS A 34 4.28 -16.61 -24.06
CA LYS A 34 5.21 -16.07 -25.07
C LYS A 34 6.02 -14.90 -24.48
N PRO A 35 7.19 -14.56 -25.05
CA PRO A 35 7.95 -13.38 -24.63
C PRO A 35 7.06 -12.13 -24.53
N GLY A 36 7.21 -11.38 -23.43
CA GLY A 36 6.37 -10.21 -23.11
C GLY A 36 5.04 -10.51 -22.38
N GLY A 37 4.60 -11.78 -22.36
CA GLY A 37 3.43 -12.23 -21.62
C GLY A 37 3.73 -12.67 -20.19
N HIS A 38 2.70 -12.71 -19.35
CA HIS A 38 2.81 -13.22 -17.98
C HIS A 38 1.46 -13.81 -17.53
N PHE A 39 1.49 -14.95 -16.82
CA PHE A 39 0.29 -15.63 -16.32
C PHE A 39 0.26 -15.69 -14.80
N ALA A 40 -0.91 -15.39 -14.21
CA ALA A 40 -1.14 -15.39 -12.77
C ALA A 40 -1.87 -16.65 -12.28
N ASN A 41 -2.72 -17.27 -13.10
CA ASN A 41 -3.47 -18.47 -12.70
C ASN A 41 -4.02 -19.27 -13.89
N VAL A 42 -4.67 -20.42 -13.62
CA VAL A 42 -5.35 -21.26 -14.61
C VAL A 42 -6.73 -21.72 -14.13
N ARG A 43 -7.61 -22.05 -15.06
CA ARG A 43 -8.91 -22.69 -14.80
C ARG A 43 -9.34 -23.55 -15.98
N ALA A 44 -10.30 -24.44 -15.77
CA ALA A 44 -10.97 -25.17 -16.84
C ALA A 44 -12.43 -24.74 -16.94
N ARG A 45 -12.98 -24.72 -18.15
CA ARG A 45 -14.41 -24.61 -18.39
C ARG A 45 -14.91 -25.91 -19.03
N VAL A 46 -15.83 -26.59 -18.35
CA VAL A 46 -16.37 -27.89 -18.77
C VAL A 46 -17.88 -27.86 -18.64
N ALA A 47 -18.60 -28.15 -19.74
CA ALA A 47 -20.06 -28.13 -19.77
C ALA A 47 -20.69 -26.86 -19.16
N GLY A 48 -20.10 -25.69 -19.45
CA GLY A 48 -20.55 -24.39 -18.93
C GLY A 48 -20.14 -24.06 -17.49
N ARG A 49 -19.61 -25.03 -16.72
CA ARG A 49 -19.09 -24.83 -15.36
C ARG A 49 -17.61 -24.43 -15.38
N VAL A 50 -17.21 -23.58 -14.44
CA VAL A 50 -15.81 -23.15 -14.24
C VAL A 50 -15.21 -23.91 -13.07
N PHE A 51 -14.01 -24.45 -13.27
CA PHE A 51 -13.24 -25.18 -12.27
C PHE A 51 -11.90 -24.47 -12.07
N ALA A 52 -11.65 -23.96 -10.87
CA ALA A 52 -10.40 -23.28 -10.55
C ALA A 52 -9.23 -24.27 -10.53
N GLY A 53 -8.07 -23.83 -11.02
CA GLY A 53 -6.84 -24.60 -11.02
C GLY A 53 -5.86 -24.15 -9.94
N ILE A 54 -5.02 -25.08 -9.51
CA ILE A 54 -3.77 -24.77 -8.82
C ILE A 54 -2.68 -24.64 -9.89
N HIS A 55 -2.24 -23.42 -10.17
CA HIS A 55 -1.13 -23.10 -11.06
C HIS A 55 0.15 -22.77 -10.27
N GLY A 56 1.31 -22.84 -10.92
CA GLY A 56 2.56 -22.30 -10.41
C GLY A 56 3.47 -23.34 -9.77
N ARG A 57 3.26 -24.64 -10.02
CA ARG A 57 4.21 -25.65 -9.53
C ARG A 57 5.56 -25.54 -10.29
N PRO A 58 6.70 -25.61 -9.60
CA PRO A 58 8.03 -25.47 -10.20
C PRO A 58 8.38 -26.55 -11.23
N ARG A 59 8.86 -26.14 -12.40
CA ARG A 59 9.36 -27.03 -13.48
C ARG A 59 10.75 -26.61 -13.94
N ALA A 60 11.76 -27.36 -13.50
CA ALA A 60 13.17 -27.09 -13.83
C ALA A 60 13.49 -27.35 -15.31
N ASP A 61 12.87 -28.39 -15.89
CA ASP A 61 12.95 -28.74 -17.31
C ASP A 61 12.46 -27.60 -18.20
N LEU A 62 11.33 -26.98 -17.84
CA LEU A 62 10.78 -25.84 -18.59
C LEU A 62 11.60 -24.56 -18.41
N ALA A 63 12.13 -24.31 -17.21
CA ALA A 63 13.04 -23.18 -16.98
C ALA A 63 14.29 -23.27 -17.87
N ALA A 64 14.88 -24.46 -18.01
CA ALA A 64 16.00 -24.69 -18.90
C ALA A 64 15.60 -24.53 -20.39
N HIS A 65 14.46 -25.08 -20.79
CA HIS A 65 13.97 -25.01 -22.16
C HIS A 65 13.68 -23.56 -22.62
N PHE A 66 12.97 -22.78 -21.81
CA PHE A 66 12.58 -21.40 -22.14
C PHE A 66 13.62 -20.35 -21.72
N GLN A 67 14.77 -20.77 -21.17
CA GLN A 67 15.87 -19.88 -20.77
C GLN A 67 15.40 -18.67 -19.97
N THR A 68 14.58 -18.91 -18.96
CA THR A 68 13.77 -17.88 -18.30
C THR A 68 14.58 -16.83 -17.55
N GLY A 69 15.88 -17.07 -17.34
CA GLY A 69 16.78 -16.24 -16.54
C GLY A 69 16.46 -16.24 -15.04
N ARG A 70 15.44 -17.00 -14.61
CA ARG A 70 14.95 -17.10 -13.23
C ARG A 70 15.00 -18.54 -12.71
N ARG A 71 14.98 -18.70 -11.38
CA ARG A 71 14.66 -19.98 -10.72
C ARG A 71 13.23 -20.43 -11.08
N PRO A 72 12.87 -21.72 -10.85
CA PRO A 72 12.18 -22.59 -11.81
C PRO A 72 10.90 -22.00 -12.41
N ALA A 73 10.57 -22.41 -13.63
CA ALA A 73 9.36 -21.99 -14.31
C ALA A 73 8.13 -22.41 -13.49
N LEU A 74 7.39 -21.43 -12.96
CA LEU A 74 6.16 -21.67 -12.18
C LEU A 74 5.00 -21.91 -13.15
N ALA A 75 5.03 -23.06 -13.84
CA ALA A 75 4.24 -23.32 -15.04
C ALA A 75 3.28 -24.50 -14.91
N GLU A 76 3.56 -25.45 -14.01
CA GLU A 76 2.72 -26.64 -13.88
C GLU A 76 1.40 -26.29 -13.16
N PHE A 77 0.32 -26.90 -13.65
CA PHE A 77 -1.01 -26.79 -13.10
C PHE A 77 -1.66 -28.14 -12.77
N SER A 78 -2.63 -28.10 -11.86
CA SER A 78 -3.60 -29.17 -11.63
C SER A 78 -5.00 -28.58 -11.46
N ILE A 79 -6.00 -29.09 -12.19
CA ILE A 79 -7.38 -28.59 -12.14
C ILE A 79 -8.31 -29.76 -11.80
N PRO A 80 -8.90 -29.81 -10.59
CA PRO A 80 -9.94 -30.77 -10.28
C PRO A 80 -11.19 -30.45 -11.11
N VAL A 81 -11.69 -31.43 -11.84
CA VAL A 81 -12.88 -31.30 -12.70
C VAL A 81 -13.86 -32.42 -12.41
N GLU A 82 -15.15 -32.15 -12.60
CA GLU A 82 -16.19 -33.15 -12.57
C GLU A 82 -16.68 -33.39 -14.00
N LEU A 83 -16.54 -34.63 -14.48
CA LEU A 83 -16.88 -35.00 -15.85
C LEU A 83 -18.16 -35.85 -15.87
N PRO A 84 -19.27 -35.34 -16.43
CA PRO A 84 -20.48 -36.13 -16.61
C PRO A 84 -20.31 -37.15 -17.75
N PRO A 85 -21.16 -38.20 -17.82
CA PRO A 85 -21.18 -39.12 -18.95
C PRO A 85 -21.40 -38.43 -20.30
N GLY A 86 -20.79 -38.95 -21.36
CA GLY A 86 -20.93 -38.47 -22.73
C GLY A 86 -19.63 -37.93 -23.32
N THR A 87 -19.74 -37.32 -24.51
CA THR A 87 -18.62 -36.58 -25.12
C THR A 87 -18.54 -35.22 -24.46
N ILE A 88 -17.42 -34.96 -23.79
CA ILE A 88 -17.20 -33.74 -23.03
C ILE A 88 -16.20 -32.86 -23.76
N GLU A 89 -16.64 -31.67 -24.13
CA GLU A 89 -15.78 -30.61 -24.64
C GLU A 89 -15.49 -29.62 -23.51
N GLY A 90 -14.24 -29.19 -23.43
CA GLY A 90 -13.80 -28.22 -22.44
C GLY A 90 -12.64 -27.38 -22.93
N THR A 91 -12.42 -26.27 -22.25
CA THR A 91 -11.30 -25.36 -22.49
C THR A 91 -10.47 -25.20 -21.23
N LEU A 92 -9.17 -25.01 -21.43
CA LEU A 92 -8.22 -24.57 -20.43
C LEU A 92 -7.91 -23.10 -20.69
N GLU A 93 -8.02 -22.31 -19.63
CA GLU A 93 -7.86 -20.86 -19.66
C GLU A 93 -6.75 -20.45 -18.70
N ALA A 94 -5.92 -19.49 -19.12
CA ALA A 94 -4.90 -18.86 -18.30
C ALA A 94 -5.35 -17.43 -17.98
N LEU A 95 -5.14 -17.01 -16.74
CA LEU A 95 -5.31 -15.64 -16.30
C LEU A 95 -4.03 -14.88 -16.61
N GLU A 96 -4.10 -13.94 -17.55
CA GLU A 96 -3.00 -13.03 -17.86
C GLU A 96 -2.84 -11.95 -16.76
N ILE A 97 -1.66 -11.32 -16.69
CA ILE A 97 -1.36 -10.28 -15.69
C ILE A 97 -2.25 -9.03 -15.82
N GLU A 98 -2.91 -8.85 -16.97
CA GLU A 98 -3.94 -7.85 -17.26
C GLU A 98 -5.30 -8.15 -16.61
N GLY A 99 -5.44 -9.30 -15.94
CA GLY A 99 -6.70 -9.71 -15.31
C GLY A 99 -7.69 -10.36 -16.29
N ARG A 100 -7.25 -10.70 -17.50
CA ARG A 100 -8.09 -11.36 -18.53
C ARG A 100 -7.87 -12.87 -18.55
N TRP A 101 -8.95 -13.63 -18.69
CA TRP A 101 -8.91 -15.06 -18.91
C TRP A 101 -8.89 -15.38 -20.41
N THR A 102 -7.88 -16.11 -20.87
CA THR A 102 -7.71 -16.45 -22.29
C THR A 102 -7.55 -17.95 -22.47
N VAL A 103 -8.27 -18.53 -23.44
CA VAL A 103 -8.20 -19.96 -23.76
C VAL A 103 -6.85 -20.28 -24.38
N PHE A 104 -6.08 -21.17 -23.74
CA PHE A 104 -4.80 -21.63 -24.27
C PHE A 104 -4.87 -23.03 -24.87
N GLN A 105 -5.88 -23.84 -24.54
CA GLN A 105 -6.03 -25.19 -25.10
C GLN A 105 -7.46 -25.68 -24.98
N ALA A 106 -7.99 -26.33 -26.01
CA ALA A 106 -9.25 -27.08 -25.94
C ALA A 106 -8.96 -28.59 -25.77
N PHE A 107 -9.90 -29.32 -25.18
CA PHE A 107 -9.82 -30.77 -25.07
C PHE A 107 -11.20 -31.42 -25.26
N THR A 108 -11.15 -32.69 -25.66
CA THR A 108 -12.33 -33.55 -25.75
C THR A 108 -12.05 -34.84 -24.98
N TYR A 109 -13.01 -35.31 -24.20
CA TYR A 109 -12.97 -36.62 -23.54
C TYR A 109 -14.22 -37.43 -23.86
N HIS A 110 -14.06 -38.75 -23.89
CA HIS A 110 -15.19 -39.67 -23.98
C HIS A 110 -15.44 -40.30 -22.61
N VAL A 111 -16.53 -39.92 -21.96
CA VAL A 111 -16.83 -40.38 -20.60
C VAL A 111 -17.86 -41.51 -20.67
N ALA A 112 -17.40 -42.74 -20.49
CA ALA A 112 -18.22 -43.94 -20.64
C ALA A 112 -18.80 -44.39 -19.29
N GLY A 113 -20.14 -44.51 -19.18
CA GLY A 113 -20.82 -45.05 -18.00
C GLY A 113 -22.13 -44.34 -17.64
N ARG A 114 -22.79 -44.80 -16.57
CA ARG A 114 -23.90 -44.07 -15.93
C ARG A 114 -23.33 -43.11 -14.88
N THR A 115 -23.96 -41.96 -14.70
CA THR A 115 -23.59 -40.97 -13.68
C THR A 115 -23.52 -41.66 -12.32
N ALA A 116 -22.34 -41.66 -11.69
CA ALA A 116 -22.29 -41.83 -10.25
C ALA A 116 -23.12 -40.68 -9.62
N PRO A 117 -23.77 -40.88 -8.46
CA PRO A 117 -24.38 -39.76 -7.75
C PRO A 117 -23.33 -38.66 -7.62
N ALA A 118 -23.70 -37.42 -7.95
CA ALA A 118 -22.83 -36.27 -7.78
C ALA A 118 -22.32 -36.33 -6.33
N VAL A 119 -21.00 -36.43 -6.16
CA VAL A 119 -20.43 -36.28 -4.82
C VAL A 119 -20.68 -34.83 -4.47
N GLU A 120 -21.67 -34.56 -3.61
CA GLU A 120 -21.90 -33.22 -3.13
C GLU A 120 -20.56 -32.70 -2.60
N PRO A 121 -20.07 -31.55 -3.10
CA PRO A 121 -18.83 -31.00 -2.59
C PRO A 121 -19.00 -30.85 -1.07
N PRO A 122 -17.98 -31.20 -0.28
CA PRO A 122 -18.08 -31.06 1.17
C PRO A 122 -18.50 -29.62 1.49
N PRO A 123 -19.44 -29.42 2.43
CA PRO A 123 -19.91 -28.09 2.75
C PRO A 123 -18.70 -27.22 3.14
N PRO A 124 -18.70 -25.93 2.78
CA PRO A 124 -17.63 -25.04 3.18
C PRO A 124 -17.51 -25.05 4.71
N ARG A 125 -16.29 -24.91 5.21
CA ARG A 125 -16.07 -24.81 6.66
C ARG A 125 -16.90 -23.67 7.24
N PRO A 126 -17.44 -23.81 8.47
CA PRO A 126 -18.12 -22.71 9.12
C PRO A 126 -17.22 -21.47 9.20
N LEU A 127 -17.77 -20.31 8.84
CA LEU A 127 -17.09 -19.03 8.99
C LEU A 127 -16.93 -18.73 10.48
N ARG A 128 -15.72 -18.27 10.85
CA ARG A 128 -15.45 -17.73 12.18
C ARG A 128 -15.85 -16.27 12.27
N TRP A 129 -15.88 -15.76 13.50
CA TRP A 129 -16.28 -14.38 13.81
C TRP A 129 -15.55 -13.32 12.97
N HIS A 130 -14.26 -13.50 12.68
CA HIS A 130 -13.47 -12.53 11.93
C HIS A 130 -13.86 -12.46 10.44
N ASP A 131 -14.13 -13.59 9.78
CA ASP A 131 -14.59 -13.62 8.38
C ASP A 131 -16.00 -13.03 8.27
N PHE A 132 -16.87 -13.39 9.21
CA PHE A 132 -18.22 -12.85 9.28
C PHE A 132 -18.22 -11.34 9.52
N GLY A 133 -17.47 -10.88 10.53
CA GLY A 133 -17.37 -9.49 10.93
C GLY A 133 -16.77 -8.61 9.83
N ARG A 134 -15.69 -9.05 9.18
CA ARG A 134 -15.11 -8.35 8.02
C ARG A 134 -16.11 -8.23 6.87
N GLY A 135 -16.83 -9.30 6.53
CA GLY A 135 -17.87 -9.25 5.50
C GLY A 135 -18.98 -8.24 5.83
N LEU A 136 -19.44 -8.21 7.08
CA LEU A 136 -20.44 -7.26 7.55
C LEU A 136 -19.92 -5.81 7.52
N ASP A 137 -18.68 -5.57 7.94
CA ASP A 137 -18.04 -4.25 7.88
C ASP A 137 -18.02 -3.69 6.45
N PHE A 138 -17.61 -4.51 5.47
CA PHE A 138 -17.62 -4.11 4.06
C PHE A 138 -19.02 -3.83 3.53
N LEU A 139 -19.99 -4.64 3.91
CA LEU A 139 -21.39 -4.41 3.56
C LEU A 139 -21.86 -3.03 4.06
N LEU A 140 -21.62 -2.72 5.34
CA LEU A 140 -22.01 -1.43 5.96
C LEU A 140 -21.35 -0.24 5.24
N ARG A 141 -20.09 -0.38 4.82
CA ARG A 141 -19.34 0.67 4.11
C ARG A 141 -19.78 0.84 2.66
N ALA A 142 -20.23 -0.22 2.00
CA ALA A 142 -20.63 -0.18 0.58
C ALA A 142 -21.78 0.80 0.30
N ARG A 143 -22.63 1.11 1.28
CA ARG A 143 -23.67 2.16 1.15
C ARG A 143 -23.11 3.55 0.88
N ARG A 144 -21.85 3.83 1.22
CA ARG A 144 -21.22 5.13 0.93
C ARG A 144 -21.15 5.40 -0.57
N THR A 145 -20.73 4.40 -1.36
CA THR A 145 -20.60 4.52 -2.82
C THR A 145 -21.87 4.10 -3.55
N ARG A 146 -22.72 3.29 -2.90
CA ARG A 146 -23.94 2.74 -3.47
C ARG A 146 -25.16 2.99 -2.56
N PRO A 147 -25.50 4.25 -2.26
CA PRO A 147 -26.52 4.58 -1.27
C PRO A 147 -27.90 4.04 -1.66
N GLU A 148 -28.21 3.91 -2.94
CA GLU A 148 -29.51 3.40 -3.42
C GLU A 148 -29.59 1.87 -3.51
N THR A 149 -28.48 1.14 -3.34
CA THR A 149 -28.50 -0.33 -3.46
C THR A 149 -29.01 -0.97 -2.17
N SER A 150 -29.98 -1.88 -2.27
CA SER A 150 -30.51 -2.59 -1.11
C SER A 150 -29.45 -3.46 -0.40
N TRP A 151 -29.58 -3.62 0.91
CA TRP A 151 -28.72 -4.48 1.72
C TRP A 151 -28.66 -5.92 1.22
N VAL A 152 -29.81 -6.46 0.79
CA VAL A 152 -29.91 -7.82 0.23
C VAL A 152 -29.05 -7.95 -1.03
N LYS A 153 -29.14 -6.99 -1.95
CA LYS A 153 -28.35 -7.04 -3.20
C LYS A 153 -26.85 -6.95 -2.91
N LEU A 154 -26.43 -6.02 -2.04
CA LEU A 154 -25.03 -5.90 -1.64
C LEU A 154 -24.50 -7.17 -0.96
N ALA A 155 -25.29 -7.79 -0.08
CA ALA A 155 -24.92 -9.02 0.61
C ALA A 155 -24.80 -10.21 -0.34
N VAL A 156 -25.72 -10.36 -1.30
CA VAL A 156 -25.69 -11.42 -2.31
C VAL A 156 -24.47 -11.28 -3.22
N GLU A 157 -24.18 -10.06 -3.69
CA GLU A 157 -22.99 -9.78 -4.49
C GLU A 157 -21.71 -10.11 -3.71
N LEU A 158 -21.60 -9.68 -2.44
CA LEU A 158 -20.45 -9.98 -1.60
C LEU A 158 -20.28 -11.49 -1.33
N ALA A 159 -21.37 -12.22 -1.09
CA ALA A 159 -21.34 -13.66 -0.85
C ALA A 159 -21.04 -14.47 -2.12
N ALA A 160 -21.35 -13.94 -3.30
CA ALA A 160 -21.01 -14.55 -4.58
C ALA A 160 -19.50 -14.52 -4.83
N ASP A 161 -18.80 -13.47 -4.37
CA ASP A 161 -17.35 -13.29 -4.51
C ASP A 161 -16.53 -14.11 -3.49
N LEU A 162 -17.17 -14.76 -2.51
CA LEU A 162 -16.46 -15.56 -1.52
C LEU A 162 -15.88 -16.84 -2.13
N PRO A 163 -14.57 -17.10 -1.95
CA PRO A 163 -13.94 -18.34 -2.40
C PRO A 163 -14.60 -19.59 -1.80
N VAL A 164 -14.62 -20.68 -2.56
CA VAL A 164 -15.12 -21.99 -2.09
C VAL A 164 -13.96 -22.96 -1.96
N GLY A 165 -14.06 -23.96 -1.08
CA GLY A 165 -12.92 -24.77 -0.61
C GLY A 165 -12.07 -25.50 -1.68
N GLN A 166 -12.52 -25.54 -2.94
CA GLN A 166 -11.77 -26.09 -4.08
C GLN A 166 -10.59 -25.20 -4.52
N ASP A 167 -10.53 -23.96 -4.05
CA ASP A 167 -9.49 -22.99 -4.40
C ASP A 167 -8.27 -23.02 -3.45
N GLN A 168 -8.08 -24.12 -2.73
CA GLN A 168 -7.09 -24.26 -1.66
C GLN A 168 -6.19 -25.48 -1.87
N LEU A 169 -4.90 -25.31 -1.57
CA LEU A 169 -3.94 -26.39 -1.38
C LEU A 169 -3.42 -26.29 0.05
N TYR A 170 -3.54 -27.38 0.80
CA TYR A 170 -2.91 -27.54 2.10
C TYR A 170 -1.47 -28.06 1.93
N PRO A 171 -0.58 -27.83 2.90
CA PRO A 171 0.77 -28.40 2.93
C PRO A 171 0.75 -29.90 2.58
N PRO A 172 1.35 -30.29 1.44
CA PRO A 172 1.45 -31.68 1.06
C PRO A 172 2.47 -32.38 1.96
N ASP A 173 2.32 -33.68 2.17
CA ASP A 173 3.36 -34.48 2.82
C ASP A 173 4.71 -34.31 2.08
N PRO A 174 5.85 -34.12 2.76
CA PRO A 174 6.08 -34.17 4.22
C PRO A 174 6.01 -32.82 4.97
N PHE A 175 5.37 -31.79 4.40
CA PHE A 175 5.14 -30.51 5.06
C PHE A 175 3.90 -30.56 5.97
N ILE A 176 3.97 -29.84 7.09
CA ILE A 176 2.86 -29.63 8.02
C ILE A 176 2.74 -28.13 8.25
N GLY A 177 1.53 -27.59 8.10
CA GLY A 177 1.32 -26.17 8.30
C GLY A 177 -0.12 -25.71 8.13
N HIS A 178 -0.33 -24.45 8.48
CA HIS A 178 -1.59 -23.73 8.29
C HIS A 178 -1.30 -22.25 8.09
N ALA A 179 -2.12 -21.57 7.28
CA ALA A 179 -2.13 -20.11 7.21
C ALA A 179 -3.28 -19.59 8.08
N ASP A 180 -2.96 -18.74 9.04
CA ASP A 180 -3.95 -17.96 9.78
C ASP A 180 -4.46 -16.81 8.90
N GLU A 181 -3.53 -16.10 8.24
CA GLU A 181 -3.81 -15.06 7.24
C GLU A 181 -3.15 -15.43 5.90
N PRO A 182 -3.79 -15.13 4.74
CA PRO A 182 -5.06 -14.42 4.60
C PRO A 182 -6.27 -15.29 5.01
N ALA A 183 -7.21 -14.75 5.80
CA ALA A 183 -8.57 -15.26 5.98
C ALA A 183 -9.40 -15.39 4.67
N LEU A 184 -10.70 -15.68 4.73
CA LEU A 184 -11.55 -15.74 3.53
C LEU A 184 -11.76 -14.35 2.92
N VAL A 185 -11.90 -13.35 3.79
CA VAL A 185 -11.96 -11.93 3.42
C VAL A 185 -10.84 -11.18 4.14
N ASN A 186 -10.01 -10.47 3.38
CA ASN A 186 -8.84 -9.80 3.92
C ASN A 186 -8.76 -8.34 3.60
N ARG A 187 -8.22 -7.64 4.59
CA ARG A 187 -7.75 -6.27 4.44
C ARG A 187 -6.35 -6.33 3.85
N SER A 188 -6.14 -5.63 2.74
CA SER A 188 -4.82 -5.28 2.26
C SER A 188 -4.52 -3.84 2.63
N ARG A 189 -3.29 -3.54 3.00
CA ARG A 189 -2.81 -2.16 3.10
C ARG A 189 -1.98 -1.87 1.87
N PHE A 190 -2.38 -0.92 1.03
CA PHE A 190 -1.63 -0.60 -0.19
C PHE A 190 -1.46 -1.79 -1.14
N GLY A 191 -2.47 -2.66 -1.25
CA GLY A 191 -2.36 -3.91 -2.01
C GLY A 191 -1.50 -5.01 -1.35
N LEU A 192 -0.82 -4.73 -0.23
CA LEU A 192 -0.10 -5.71 0.58
C LEU A 192 -1.06 -6.53 1.43
N LEU A 193 -1.16 -7.83 1.15
CA LEU A 193 -1.92 -8.77 1.96
C LEU A 193 -1.03 -9.35 3.07
N PRO A 194 -1.48 -9.34 4.35
CA PRO A 194 -0.76 -10.02 5.41
C PRO A 194 -0.82 -11.52 5.19
N VAL A 195 0.30 -12.19 5.44
CA VAL A 195 0.42 -13.64 5.39
C VAL A 195 1.06 -14.09 6.68
N VAL A 196 0.32 -14.88 7.47
CA VAL A 196 0.74 -15.33 8.80
C VAL A 196 0.31 -16.78 8.96
N GLY A 197 1.12 -17.59 9.62
CA GLY A 197 0.76 -18.97 9.93
C GLY A 197 1.91 -19.73 10.55
N TYR A 198 1.88 -21.05 10.38
CA TYR A 198 3.01 -21.92 10.70
C TYR A 198 3.25 -22.94 9.59
N LEU A 199 4.51 -23.27 9.35
CA LEU A 199 4.92 -24.28 8.40
C LEU A 199 6.25 -24.91 8.84
N PHE A 200 6.31 -26.24 8.83
CA PHE A 200 7.55 -26.98 9.02
C PHE A 200 7.54 -28.26 8.18
N HIS A 201 8.73 -28.77 7.86
CA HIS A 201 8.92 -30.08 7.27
C HIS A 201 9.14 -31.11 8.38
N LYS A 202 8.69 -32.35 8.21
CA LYS A 202 8.81 -33.39 9.24
C LYS A 202 10.25 -33.69 9.65
N THR A 203 11.20 -33.59 8.71
CA THR A 203 12.59 -34.05 8.90
C THR A 203 13.69 -33.04 8.54
N GLU A 204 13.38 -31.95 7.83
CA GLU A 204 14.38 -31.09 7.20
C GLU A 204 14.11 -29.63 7.53
N PRO A 205 15.13 -28.76 7.60
CA PRO A 205 14.89 -27.33 7.77
C PRO A 205 14.39 -26.70 6.47
N ILE A 206 13.36 -25.86 6.58
CA ILE A 206 12.97 -24.96 5.49
C ILE A 206 13.96 -23.79 5.49
N LYS A 207 14.64 -23.57 4.36
CA LYS A 207 15.66 -22.54 4.23
C LYS A 207 15.04 -21.15 4.08
N ARG A 208 14.01 -21.03 3.24
CA ARG A 208 13.24 -19.79 3.03
C ARG A 208 11.78 -20.10 2.73
N LEU A 209 10.92 -19.15 3.05
CA LEU A 209 9.52 -19.17 2.67
C LEU A 209 9.24 -17.98 1.75
N TRP A 210 8.52 -18.23 0.67
CA TRP A 210 8.17 -17.23 -0.34
C TRP A 210 6.66 -17.14 -0.51
N GLY A 211 6.14 -15.95 -0.78
CA GLY A 211 4.75 -15.69 -1.12
C GLY A 211 4.60 -14.99 -2.46
N THR A 212 3.52 -15.28 -3.19
CA THR A 212 3.15 -14.55 -4.42
C THR A 212 1.66 -14.68 -4.73
N ALA A 213 1.10 -13.65 -5.39
CA ALA A 213 -0.28 -13.67 -5.91
C ALA A 213 -0.35 -13.82 -7.44
N ASP A 214 0.75 -13.58 -8.15
CA ASP A 214 0.74 -13.41 -9.61
C ASP A 214 1.81 -14.23 -10.34
N LEU A 215 2.64 -14.98 -9.61
CA LEU A 215 3.77 -15.75 -10.14
C LEU A 215 4.86 -14.90 -10.82
N GLN A 216 4.77 -13.57 -10.76
CA GLN A 216 5.76 -12.65 -11.33
C GLN A 216 6.90 -12.43 -10.35
N ALA A 217 6.55 -12.06 -9.12
CA ALA A 217 7.48 -11.76 -8.04
C ALA A 217 7.25 -12.70 -6.86
N LEU A 218 8.31 -13.37 -6.40
CA LEU A 218 8.35 -14.09 -5.13
C LEU A 218 8.82 -13.12 -4.05
N GLN A 219 8.03 -12.99 -2.99
CA GLN A 219 8.30 -12.08 -1.87
C GLN A 219 8.70 -12.91 -0.64
N PRO A 220 9.82 -12.59 0.02
CA PRO A 220 10.28 -13.38 1.16
C PRO A 220 9.34 -13.19 2.35
N LEU A 221 9.09 -14.28 3.07
CA LEU A 221 8.37 -14.30 4.33
C LEU A 221 9.33 -14.67 5.45
N THR A 222 9.19 -13.98 6.59
CA THR A 222 9.98 -14.26 7.79
C THR A 222 9.49 -15.57 8.39
N LEU A 223 10.35 -16.57 8.48
CA LEU A 223 10.11 -17.86 9.13
C LEU A 223 10.98 -17.97 10.39
N GLY A 224 10.49 -18.67 11.42
CA GLY A 224 11.25 -18.94 12.64
C GLY A 224 10.62 -18.39 13.92
N ARG A 225 9.42 -17.80 13.83
CA ARG A 225 8.72 -17.26 15.01
C ARG A 225 8.35 -18.41 15.96
N ALA A 226 8.54 -18.18 17.25
CA ALA A 226 8.17 -19.14 18.28
C ALA A 226 6.66 -19.45 18.24
N THR A 227 6.33 -20.74 18.30
CA THR A 227 4.96 -21.27 18.16
C THR A 227 4.66 -22.28 19.26
N ALA A 228 4.74 -21.82 20.52
CA ALA A 228 4.54 -22.67 21.69
C ALA A 228 3.16 -23.36 21.72
N ASN A 229 2.13 -22.72 21.16
CA ASN A 229 0.79 -23.28 21.02
C ASN A 229 0.70 -24.43 20.00
N ILE A 230 1.66 -24.58 19.09
CA ILE A 230 1.67 -25.63 18.07
C ILE A 230 2.33 -26.91 18.59
N VAL A 231 3.29 -26.80 19.51
CA VAL A 231 4.05 -27.94 20.06
C VAL A 231 3.17 -29.06 20.63
N PRO A 232 2.09 -28.80 21.41
CA PRO A 232 1.25 -29.86 21.95
C PRO A 232 0.51 -30.69 20.89
N HIS A 233 0.28 -30.13 19.70
CA HIS A 233 -0.37 -30.82 18.59
C HIS A 233 0.61 -31.71 17.79
N PHE A 234 1.91 -31.42 17.89
CA PHE A 234 2.97 -32.04 17.11
C PHE A 234 4.24 -32.32 17.94
N PRO A 235 4.13 -33.00 19.10
CA PRO A 235 5.23 -33.13 20.06
C PRO A 235 6.44 -33.89 19.49
N GLN A 236 6.24 -34.71 18.47
CA GLN A 236 7.28 -35.49 17.80
C GLN A 236 8.15 -34.67 16.83
N TYR A 237 7.78 -33.42 16.52
CA TYR A 237 8.51 -32.59 15.56
C TYR A 237 9.07 -31.34 16.25
N PRO A 238 10.37 -31.30 16.58
CA PRO A 238 11.00 -30.15 17.24
C PRO A 238 10.80 -28.83 16.48
N ALA A 239 10.75 -28.90 15.13
CA ALA A 239 10.51 -27.75 14.26
C ALA A 239 9.16 -27.06 14.53
N ALA A 240 8.17 -27.77 15.10
CA ALA A 240 6.87 -27.21 15.46
C ALA A 240 6.99 -26.03 16.44
N GLY A 241 8.04 -25.95 17.26
CA GLY A 241 8.26 -24.86 18.23
C GLY A 241 8.73 -23.54 17.61
N THR A 242 9.25 -23.56 16.38
CA THR A 242 9.78 -22.37 15.67
C THR A 242 9.22 -22.29 14.24
N SER A 243 8.03 -22.82 14.03
CA SER A 243 7.43 -22.97 12.71
C SER A 243 6.65 -21.75 12.24
N GLY A 244 6.51 -20.72 13.09
CA GLY A 244 5.72 -19.54 12.77
C GLY A 244 6.34 -18.73 11.64
N TYR A 245 5.51 -18.29 10.71
CA TYR A 245 5.88 -17.37 9.65
C TYR A 245 4.97 -16.14 9.61
N GLU A 246 5.52 -15.03 9.13
CA GLU A 246 4.79 -13.79 8.88
C GLU A 246 5.42 -12.96 7.76
N GLY A 247 4.62 -12.11 7.14
CA GLY A 247 5.07 -11.15 6.15
C GLY A 247 3.92 -10.59 5.35
N TYR A 248 4.25 -9.97 4.22
CA TYR A 248 3.27 -9.37 3.33
C TYR A 248 3.50 -9.84 1.90
N VAL A 249 2.41 -10.00 1.16
CA VAL A 249 2.45 -10.26 -0.28
C VAL A 249 1.71 -9.15 -1.01
N ASP A 250 2.44 -8.37 -1.78
CA ASP A 250 1.89 -7.37 -2.69
C ASP A 250 1.04 -8.05 -3.78
N VAL A 251 -0.16 -7.52 -3.97
CA VAL A 251 -1.11 -8.00 -4.96
C VAL A 251 -1.42 -6.87 -5.95
N PRO A 252 -1.16 -7.06 -7.25
CA PRO A 252 -1.49 -6.02 -8.23
C PRO A 252 -3.00 -5.74 -8.25
N PRO A 253 -3.44 -4.47 -8.37
CA PRO A 253 -4.86 -4.09 -8.39
C PRO A 253 -5.61 -4.62 -9.62
N GLN A 254 -4.92 -4.88 -10.72
CA GLN A 254 -5.53 -5.35 -11.96
C GLN A 254 -5.90 -6.85 -11.95
N LEU A 255 -5.41 -7.61 -10.97
CA LEU A 255 -5.82 -9.00 -10.83
C LEU A 255 -7.28 -9.09 -10.38
N PRO A 256 -8.02 -10.11 -10.83
CA PRO A 256 -9.40 -10.34 -10.42
C PRO A 256 -9.47 -10.54 -8.90
N ASN A 257 -10.60 -10.14 -8.33
CA ASN A 257 -10.94 -10.38 -6.94
C ASN A 257 -12.10 -11.40 -6.91
N PRO A 258 -11.95 -12.57 -6.27
CA PRO A 258 -10.91 -12.95 -5.31
C PRO A 258 -9.55 -13.29 -5.93
N VAL A 259 -8.50 -13.09 -5.13
CA VAL A 259 -7.09 -13.26 -5.52
C VAL A 259 -6.53 -14.57 -4.97
N THR A 260 -5.66 -15.23 -5.73
CA THR A 260 -5.03 -16.50 -5.33
C THR A 260 -3.61 -16.27 -4.83
N LEU A 261 -3.38 -16.51 -3.56
CA LEU A 261 -2.07 -16.50 -2.93
C LEU A 261 -1.43 -17.89 -2.90
N ARG A 262 -0.12 -17.93 -3.09
CA ARG A 262 0.70 -19.15 -3.12
C ARG A 262 1.90 -18.98 -2.22
N LEU A 263 2.18 -20.02 -1.44
CA LEU A 263 3.36 -20.12 -0.60
C LEU A 263 4.30 -21.21 -1.09
N TYR A 264 5.58 -20.91 -1.12
CA TYR A 264 6.63 -21.82 -1.54
C TYR A 264 7.69 -21.98 -0.46
N ALA A 265 8.04 -23.22 -0.14
CA ALA A 265 9.18 -23.55 0.70
C ALA A 265 10.42 -23.79 -0.18
N GLU A 266 11.50 -23.05 0.05
CA GLU A 266 12.83 -23.37 -0.48
C GLU A 266 13.56 -24.24 0.55
N MET A 267 14.06 -25.39 0.11
CA MET A 267 14.80 -26.33 0.95
C MET A 267 16.32 -26.06 0.90
N GLY A 268 17.08 -26.75 1.74
CA GLY A 268 18.55 -26.59 1.83
C GLY A 268 19.28 -26.83 0.51
N ASP A 269 18.78 -27.76 -0.31
CA ASP A 269 19.30 -28.12 -1.64
C ASP A 269 18.93 -27.09 -2.74
N GLY A 270 18.12 -26.07 -2.41
CA GLY A 270 17.63 -25.07 -3.34
C GLY A 270 16.37 -25.46 -4.12
N SER A 271 15.80 -26.65 -3.87
CA SER A 271 14.51 -27.05 -4.42
C SER A 271 13.39 -26.15 -3.88
N LEU A 272 12.43 -25.83 -4.74
CA LEU A 272 11.28 -24.99 -4.42
C LEU A 272 10.02 -25.84 -4.47
N HIS A 273 9.20 -25.79 -3.43
CA HIS A 273 7.98 -26.60 -3.30
C HIS A 273 6.76 -25.70 -3.11
N LEU A 274 5.72 -25.87 -3.93
CA LEU A 274 4.44 -25.21 -3.70
C LEU A 274 3.75 -25.89 -2.51
N VAL A 275 3.76 -25.24 -1.35
CA VAL A 275 3.27 -25.81 -0.09
C VAL A 275 1.86 -25.36 0.24
N GLN A 276 1.43 -24.20 -0.23
CA GLN A 276 0.08 -23.73 0.08
C GLN A 276 -0.49 -22.88 -1.04
N VAL A 277 -1.79 -23.03 -1.29
CA VAL A 277 -2.57 -22.14 -2.14
C VAL A 277 -3.80 -21.73 -1.35
N ARG A 278 -4.09 -20.43 -1.34
CA ARG A 278 -5.30 -19.91 -0.72
C ARG A 278 -5.86 -18.78 -1.54
N THR A 279 -7.14 -18.87 -1.85
CA THR A 279 -7.86 -17.79 -2.48
C THR A 279 -8.57 -16.96 -1.42
N THR A 280 -8.51 -15.64 -1.56
CA THR A 280 -9.08 -14.70 -0.60
C THR A 280 -9.71 -13.53 -1.33
N ARG A 281 -10.82 -13.02 -0.81
CA ARG A 281 -11.37 -11.76 -1.28
C ARG A 281 -10.62 -10.62 -0.61
N ARG A 282 -9.89 -9.85 -1.40
CA ARG A 282 -9.16 -8.66 -0.93
C ARG A 282 -10.11 -7.47 -0.79
N HIS A 283 -9.86 -6.62 0.19
CA HIS A 283 -10.44 -5.30 0.32
C HIS A 283 -9.33 -4.31 0.69
N ASP A 284 -9.36 -3.13 0.08
CA ASP A 284 -8.35 -2.12 0.37
C ASP A 284 -8.68 -1.41 1.69
N ALA A 285 -7.73 -1.42 2.63
CA ALA A 285 -7.87 -0.70 3.89
C ALA A 285 -8.02 0.81 3.69
N GLU A 286 -7.63 1.34 2.52
CA GLU A 286 -7.92 2.72 2.12
C GLU A 286 -9.43 3.01 2.10
N GLU A 287 -10.30 2.04 1.84
CA GLU A 287 -11.75 2.26 1.93
C GLU A 287 -12.23 2.48 3.38
N GLU A 288 -11.49 1.93 4.36
CA GLU A 288 -11.79 2.04 5.79
C GLU A 288 -11.49 3.43 6.35
N LYS A 289 -10.62 4.18 5.65
CA LYS A 289 -10.26 5.55 6.00
C LYS A 289 -11.48 6.46 6.07
N HIS A 290 -12.39 6.30 5.13
CA HIS A 290 -13.61 7.08 5.13
C HIS A 290 -14.56 6.59 6.24
N PRO A 291 -15.24 7.51 6.95
CA PRO A 291 -16.21 7.12 7.98
C PRO A 291 -17.35 6.28 7.39
N TYR A 292 -18.05 5.54 8.25
CA TYR A 292 -19.32 4.95 7.86
C TYR A 292 -20.28 6.06 7.38
N PRO A 293 -21.15 5.76 6.41
CA PRO A 293 -22.27 6.65 6.16
C PRO A 293 -23.09 6.82 7.46
N PRO A 294 -23.91 7.88 7.59
CA PRO A 294 -24.80 8.00 8.74
C PRO A 294 -25.78 6.81 8.74
N LEU A 295 -25.54 5.84 9.62
CA LEU A 295 -26.32 4.60 9.73
C LEU A 295 -27.09 4.59 11.04
N THR A 296 -28.36 4.19 10.97
CA THR A 296 -29.20 3.97 12.14
C THR A 296 -29.01 2.54 12.70
N ALA A 297 -29.53 2.30 13.91
CA ALA A 297 -29.60 0.95 14.45
C ALA A 297 -30.47 0.00 13.60
N GLU A 298 -31.46 0.54 12.89
CA GLU A 298 -32.30 -0.20 11.96
C GLU A 298 -31.51 -0.60 10.71
N ASP A 299 -30.73 0.32 10.13
CA ASP A 299 -29.84 0.03 9.00
C ASP A 299 -28.86 -1.10 9.31
N PHE A 300 -28.23 -1.04 10.50
CA PHE A 300 -27.31 -2.08 10.94
C PHE A 300 -28.00 -3.45 11.04
N THR A 301 -29.22 -3.49 11.60
CA THR A 301 -29.99 -4.73 11.77
C THR A 301 -30.40 -5.32 10.41
N ALA A 302 -30.80 -4.47 9.46
CA ALA A 302 -31.12 -4.86 8.09
C ALA A 302 -29.89 -5.42 7.36
N ALA A 303 -28.72 -4.77 7.49
CA ALA A 303 -27.47 -5.24 6.91
C ALA A 303 -27.03 -6.60 7.49
N LEU A 304 -27.08 -6.77 8.81
CA LEU A 304 -26.75 -8.02 9.49
C LEU A 304 -27.64 -9.18 9.00
N THR A 305 -28.94 -8.95 8.91
CA THR A 305 -29.91 -9.95 8.44
C THR A 305 -29.68 -10.34 6.99
N ALA A 306 -29.43 -9.34 6.12
CA ALA A 306 -29.11 -9.57 4.72
C ALA A 306 -27.83 -10.40 4.56
N TRP A 307 -26.80 -10.11 5.35
CA TRP A 307 -25.53 -10.84 5.32
C TRP A 307 -25.68 -12.31 5.74
N GLN A 308 -26.36 -12.57 6.85
CA GLN A 308 -26.64 -13.94 7.31
C GLN A 308 -27.45 -14.74 6.28
N SER A 309 -28.43 -14.11 5.64
CA SER A 309 -29.25 -14.73 4.60
C SER A 309 -28.42 -15.10 3.37
N ALA A 310 -27.61 -14.17 2.86
CA ALA A 310 -26.76 -14.38 1.70
C ALA A 310 -25.75 -15.52 1.91
N LEU A 311 -25.11 -15.58 3.09
CA LEU A 311 -24.20 -16.66 3.45
C LEU A 311 -24.90 -18.03 3.47
N ARG A 312 -26.10 -18.11 4.06
CA ARG A 312 -26.90 -19.33 4.11
C ARG A 312 -27.26 -19.84 2.72
N VAL A 313 -27.67 -18.94 1.82
CA VAL A 313 -27.99 -19.27 0.42
C VAL A 313 -26.75 -19.81 -0.32
N ARG A 314 -25.55 -19.32 0.02
CA ARG A 314 -24.27 -19.81 -0.53
C ARG A 314 -23.74 -21.05 0.18
N GLY A 315 -24.47 -21.62 1.13
CA GLY A 315 -24.08 -22.82 1.86
C GLY A 315 -23.04 -22.60 2.97
N PHE A 316 -22.70 -21.35 3.30
CA PHE A 316 -21.84 -21.04 4.44
C PHE A 316 -22.65 -21.09 5.74
N SER A 317 -22.13 -21.85 6.71
CA SER A 317 -22.54 -21.75 8.11
C SER A 317 -21.61 -20.78 8.85
N VAL A 318 -22.04 -20.26 10.01
CA VAL A 318 -21.24 -19.36 10.85
C VAL A 318 -21.18 -19.94 12.25
N THR A 319 -19.97 -20.10 12.80
CA THR A 319 -19.76 -20.57 14.17
C THR A 319 -20.38 -19.59 15.15
N GLN A 320 -21.33 -20.06 15.97
CA GLN A 320 -22.01 -19.24 16.97
C GLN A 320 -21.24 -19.33 18.30
N ASP A 321 -20.35 -18.37 18.54
CA ASP A 321 -19.53 -18.28 19.76
C ASP A 321 -19.59 -16.87 20.38
N ALA A 322 -18.96 -16.72 21.56
CA ALA A 322 -18.91 -15.43 22.26
C ALA A 322 -18.15 -14.36 21.45
N GLU A 323 -17.13 -14.78 20.70
CA GLU A 323 -16.31 -13.90 19.86
C GLU A 323 -17.17 -13.24 18.76
N LEU A 324 -18.03 -14.02 18.09
CA LEU A 324 -18.98 -13.50 17.09
C LEU A 324 -19.93 -12.47 17.69
N LYS A 325 -20.48 -12.74 18.88
CA LYS A 325 -21.37 -11.80 19.55
C LYS A 325 -20.66 -10.48 19.86
N THR A 326 -19.45 -10.55 20.43
CA THR A 326 -18.63 -9.38 20.72
C THR A 326 -18.31 -8.58 19.46
N GLU A 327 -17.98 -9.25 18.35
CA GLU A 327 -17.67 -8.57 17.09
C GLU A 327 -18.88 -7.84 16.49
N ILE A 328 -20.08 -8.44 16.54
CA ILE A 328 -21.32 -7.78 16.07
C ILE A 328 -21.64 -6.55 16.92
N GLU A 329 -21.51 -6.65 18.25
CA GLU A 329 -21.74 -5.51 19.16
C GLU A 329 -20.72 -4.39 18.92
N ARG A 330 -19.44 -4.73 18.72
CA ARG A 330 -18.39 -3.79 18.35
C ARG A 330 -18.72 -3.05 17.07
N LEU A 331 -19.06 -3.78 15.99
CA LEU A 331 -19.41 -3.18 14.70
C LEU A 331 -20.64 -2.28 14.80
N ARG A 332 -21.66 -2.68 15.56
CA ARG A 332 -22.85 -1.84 15.81
C ARG A 332 -22.45 -0.51 16.44
N ALA A 333 -21.70 -0.56 17.54
CA ALA A 333 -21.31 0.62 18.29
C ALA A 333 -20.51 1.63 17.45
N VAL A 334 -19.65 1.14 16.54
CA VAL A 334 -18.87 2.02 15.66
C VAL A 334 -19.71 2.54 14.49
N ALA A 335 -20.48 1.67 13.82
CA ALA A 335 -21.22 2.03 12.62
C ALA A 335 -22.38 3.01 12.87
N THR A 336 -23.03 2.91 14.03
CA THR A 336 -24.17 3.78 14.39
C THR A 336 -23.77 4.97 15.25
N ARG A 337 -22.47 5.23 15.41
CA ARG A 337 -21.99 6.36 16.20
C ARG A 337 -22.44 7.66 15.52
N PRO A 338 -23.14 8.57 16.23
CA PRO A 338 -23.54 9.84 15.63
C PRO A 338 -22.29 10.60 15.18
N ALA A 339 -22.36 11.22 14.01
CA ALA A 339 -21.34 12.17 13.58
C ALA A 339 -21.26 13.28 14.65
N ALA A 340 -20.07 13.52 15.20
CA ALA A 340 -19.82 14.70 16.02
C ALA A 340 -20.30 15.96 15.27
N THR A 341 -21.27 16.66 15.86
CA THR A 341 -21.77 17.93 15.34
C THR A 341 -20.68 18.99 15.50
N PRO A 342 -20.24 19.66 14.43
CA PRO A 342 -19.41 20.85 14.57
C PRO A 342 -20.22 21.86 15.39
N ARG A 343 -19.68 22.33 16.52
CA ARG A 343 -20.36 23.33 17.37
C ARG A 343 -20.23 24.76 16.83
N THR A 344 -19.90 24.96 15.54
CA THR A 344 -19.70 26.31 15.01
C THR A 344 -19.95 26.38 13.50
N PRO A 345 -20.71 27.38 13.00
CA PRO A 345 -20.92 27.59 11.57
C PRO A 345 -19.65 28.11 10.88
N PRO A 346 -19.53 27.98 9.53
CA PRO A 346 -18.35 28.41 8.79
C PRO A 346 -18.21 29.94 8.83
N PRO A 347 -17.00 30.50 8.99
CA PRO A 347 -16.78 31.92 8.82
C PRO A 347 -16.78 32.31 7.34
N ALA A 348 -17.26 33.52 7.07
CA ALA A 348 -17.16 34.18 5.77
C ALA A 348 -15.72 34.63 5.49
N LEU A 349 -15.35 34.69 4.20
CA LEU A 349 -14.08 35.23 3.70
C LEU A 349 -13.83 36.67 4.20
N VAL A 350 -12.65 36.92 4.79
CA VAL A 350 -12.22 38.27 5.18
C VAL A 350 -10.84 38.56 4.60
N PRO A 351 -10.60 39.73 3.96
CA PRO A 351 -9.30 40.09 3.40
C PRO A 351 -8.28 40.48 4.48
N ALA A 352 -7.00 40.30 4.13
CA ALA A 352 -5.84 40.60 4.95
C ALA A 352 -5.86 42.03 5.53
N ARG A 353 -6.03 42.14 6.85
CA ARG A 353 -5.63 43.32 7.62
C ARG A 353 -4.20 43.11 8.14
N SER A 354 -3.45 44.21 8.29
CA SER A 354 -2.04 44.17 8.70
C SER A 354 -1.85 43.37 10.00
N MET A 355 -1.20 42.21 9.90
CA MET A 355 -0.92 41.35 11.04
C MET A 355 0.38 41.77 11.72
N GLN A 356 0.42 41.66 13.05
CA GLN A 356 1.66 41.85 13.78
C GLN A 356 2.61 40.67 13.52
N PRO A 357 3.92 40.92 13.32
CA PRO A 357 4.90 39.86 13.10
C PRO A 357 5.09 39.00 14.36
N LEU A 358 5.28 37.69 14.17
CA LEU A 358 5.59 36.74 15.23
C LEU A 358 6.99 37.02 15.79
N LYS A 359 7.15 37.06 17.12
CA LYS A 359 8.46 37.32 17.74
C LYS A 359 9.13 36.05 18.23
N ARG A 360 8.38 35.11 18.81
CA ARG A 360 8.89 33.85 19.37
C ARG A 360 8.02 32.68 18.92
N VAL A 361 8.59 31.73 18.20
CA VAL A 361 7.88 30.57 17.68
C VAL A 361 8.57 29.29 18.14
N ILE A 362 7.78 28.37 18.71
CA ILE A 362 8.23 27.00 18.98
C ILE A 362 7.76 26.10 17.84
N LEU A 363 8.68 25.36 17.24
CA LEU A 363 8.43 24.40 16.17
C LEU A 363 8.64 22.98 16.72
N ALA A 364 7.58 22.16 16.77
CA ALA A 364 7.68 20.78 17.24
C ALA A 364 7.79 19.80 16.06
N SER A 365 8.85 18.97 16.07
CA SER A 365 9.08 17.92 15.06
C SER A 365 9.26 16.55 15.71
N HIS A 366 8.83 15.48 15.05
CA HIS A 366 9.00 14.12 15.54
C HIS A 366 10.43 13.59 15.39
N ASN A 367 11.18 14.07 14.39
CA ASN A 367 12.62 13.84 14.21
C ASN A 367 13.25 15.00 13.41
N LEU A 368 14.57 14.97 13.21
CA LEU A 368 15.30 15.90 12.33
C LEU A 368 15.99 15.15 11.16
N ASN A 369 15.33 14.14 10.60
CA ASN A 369 15.83 13.33 9.48
C ASN A 369 15.50 13.96 8.11
N LEU A 370 16.14 13.46 7.04
CA LEU A 370 15.88 13.85 5.65
C LEU A 370 14.55 13.27 5.15
N GLU A 371 13.45 13.83 5.66
CA GLU A 371 12.07 13.40 5.38
C GLU A 371 11.20 14.60 5.00
N GLY A 372 10.11 14.34 4.28
CA GLY A 372 9.25 15.40 3.74
C GLY A 372 8.71 16.36 4.80
N ALA A 373 8.23 15.84 5.94
CA ALA A 373 7.67 16.66 7.00
C ALA A 373 8.73 17.52 7.73
N PRO A 374 9.89 17.00 8.18
CA PRO A 374 10.97 17.83 8.71
C PRO A 374 11.52 18.86 7.70
N LEU A 375 11.64 18.51 6.41
CA LEU A 375 12.06 19.45 5.36
C LEU A 375 11.04 20.58 5.15
N PHE A 376 9.74 20.26 5.16
CA PHE A 376 8.66 21.25 5.15
C PHE A 376 8.79 22.23 6.33
N LEU A 377 9.01 21.71 7.53
CA LEU A 377 9.15 22.54 8.73
C LEU A 377 10.42 23.40 8.68
N LEU A 378 11.51 22.89 8.11
CA LEU A 378 12.75 23.64 7.92
C LEU A 378 12.56 24.83 6.98
N ASP A 379 11.94 24.64 5.82
CA ASP A 379 11.69 25.73 4.88
C ASP A 379 10.81 26.83 5.52
N LEU A 380 9.78 26.43 6.27
CA LEU A 380 8.93 27.36 7.02
C LEU A 380 9.72 28.08 8.13
N ALA A 381 10.57 27.36 8.86
CA ALA A 381 11.43 27.94 9.90
C ALA A 381 12.33 29.04 9.33
N CYS A 382 13.06 28.75 8.25
CA CYS A 382 13.97 29.72 7.65
C CYS A 382 13.24 30.96 7.12
N HIS A 383 12.02 30.80 6.60
CA HIS A 383 11.18 31.92 6.21
C HIS A 383 10.74 32.77 7.41
N LEU A 384 10.23 32.16 8.48
CA LEU A 384 9.84 32.86 9.71
C LEU A 384 11.03 33.60 10.36
N ALA A 385 12.23 33.01 10.33
CA ALA A 385 13.45 33.66 10.80
C ALA A 385 13.81 34.90 9.96
N THR A 386 13.63 34.83 8.64
CA THR A 386 13.84 35.97 7.73
C THR A 386 12.85 37.12 8.02
N ASP A 387 11.63 36.78 8.45
CA ASP A 387 10.62 37.74 8.91
C ASP A 387 10.87 38.24 10.35
N GLY A 388 11.95 37.81 11.00
CA GLY A 388 12.40 38.31 12.30
C GLY A 388 11.96 37.50 13.52
N ALA A 389 11.36 36.32 13.34
CA ALA A 389 10.96 35.47 14.45
C ALA A 389 12.17 34.76 15.10
N ALA A 390 12.25 34.78 16.43
CA ALA A 390 13.17 33.94 17.19
C ALA A 390 12.60 32.52 17.30
N LEU A 391 13.38 31.53 16.88
CA LEU A 391 12.90 30.16 16.73
C LEU A 391 13.48 29.23 17.79
N THR A 392 12.62 28.34 18.32
CA THR A 392 13.06 27.17 19.07
C THR A 392 12.45 25.92 18.45
N VAL A 393 13.28 24.98 18.00
CA VAL A 393 12.85 23.67 17.51
C VAL A 393 12.91 22.68 18.67
N VAL A 394 11.78 22.09 19.03
CA VAL A 394 11.70 20.99 19.98
C VAL A 394 11.46 19.69 19.22
N SER A 395 12.29 18.67 19.45
CA SER A 395 12.15 17.40 18.73
C SER A 395 12.32 16.16 19.59
N ALA A 396 11.62 15.08 19.24
CA ALA A 396 11.71 13.79 19.94
C ALA A 396 12.96 12.98 19.57
N ALA A 397 13.57 13.27 18.42
CA ALA A 397 14.80 12.64 17.96
C ALA A 397 15.67 13.64 17.19
N ASP A 398 16.98 13.54 17.36
CA ASP A 398 17.95 14.35 16.59
C ASP A 398 18.08 13.81 15.15
N GLY A 399 18.89 14.47 14.31
CA GLY A 399 19.14 14.03 12.95
C GLY A 399 19.94 15.02 12.09
N PRO A 400 20.25 14.65 10.84
CA PRO A 400 21.10 15.43 9.93
C PRO A 400 20.58 16.84 9.63
N LEU A 401 19.28 17.13 9.79
CA LEU A 401 18.74 18.48 9.58
C LEU A 401 19.05 19.45 10.72
N ARG A 402 19.60 18.99 11.85
CA ARG A 402 19.95 19.84 13.00
C ARG A 402 20.77 21.07 12.59
N GLU A 403 21.82 20.86 11.80
CA GLU A 403 22.72 21.93 11.34
C GLU A 403 21.98 22.95 10.47
N ARG A 404 21.04 22.50 9.63
CA ARG A 404 20.25 23.38 8.76
C ARG A 404 19.24 24.21 9.55
N PHE A 405 18.61 23.63 10.58
CA PHE A 405 17.78 24.41 11.50
C PHE A 405 18.60 25.45 12.28
N ALA A 406 19.79 25.07 12.76
CA ALA A 406 20.70 25.99 13.46
C ALA A 406 21.17 27.13 12.55
N ALA A 407 21.46 26.84 11.27
CA ALA A 407 21.86 27.84 10.29
C ALA A 407 20.77 28.91 10.03
N CYS A 408 19.51 28.55 10.22
CA CYS A 408 18.37 29.49 10.18
C CYS A 408 18.13 30.20 11.53
N GLY A 409 19.07 30.11 12.48
CA GLY A 409 19.01 30.80 13.77
C GLY A 409 18.14 30.12 14.83
N ALA A 410 17.70 28.88 14.61
CA ALA A 410 16.86 28.18 15.57
C ALA A 410 17.67 27.58 16.72
N LYS A 411 17.18 27.73 17.95
CA LYS A 411 17.64 26.95 19.11
C LYS A 411 17.04 25.55 19.05
N ILE A 412 17.86 24.50 19.09
CA ILE A 412 17.36 23.12 19.04
C ILE A 412 17.34 22.52 20.44
N VAL A 413 16.22 21.89 20.81
CA VAL A 413 16.03 21.15 22.06
C VAL A 413 15.51 19.75 21.73
N ILE A 414 16.22 18.73 22.19
CA ILE A 414 15.78 17.33 22.05
C ILE A 414 15.12 16.90 23.36
N VAL A 415 13.95 16.28 23.28
CA VAL A 415 13.17 15.78 24.42
C VAL A 415 12.88 14.28 24.25
N ASP A 416 12.83 13.51 25.35
CA ASP A 416 12.42 12.11 25.28
C ASP A 416 10.89 11.98 25.32
N ALA A 417 10.28 11.81 24.14
CA ALA A 417 8.86 11.53 24.02
C ALA A 417 8.51 10.03 24.10
N GLY A 418 9.52 9.14 24.14
CA GLY A 418 9.33 7.69 24.15
C GLY A 418 8.41 7.16 25.26
N PRO A 419 8.48 7.67 26.51
CA PRO A 419 7.57 7.28 27.57
C PRO A 419 6.09 7.52 27.27
N VAL A 420 5.76 8.53 26.45
CA VAL A 420 4.37 8.81 26.03
C VAL A 420 3.83 7.64 25.19
N PHE A 421 4.61 7.18 24.21
CA PHE A 421 4.20 6.12 23.29
C PHE A 421 4.20 4.72 23.93
N ARG A 422 5.06 4.49 24.95
CA ARG A 422 5.11 3.22 25.71
C ARG A 422 4.09 3.14 26.84
N ALA A 423 3.33 4.19 27.11
CA ALA A 423 2.39 4.23 28.22
C ALA A 423 1.25 3.22 28.02
N GLY A 424 0.92 2.47 29.08
CA GLY A 424 -0.18 1.50 29.09
C GLY A 424 -1.56 2.12 29.37
N SER A 425 -1.66 3.43 29.57
CA SER A 425 -2.92 4.14 29.86
C SER A 425 -2.82 5.62 29.48
N ALA A 426 -3.98 6.28 29.35
CA ALA A 426 -4.03 7.73 29.10
C ALA A 426 -3.36 8.53 30.22
N THR A 427 -3.66 8.21 31.49
CA THR A 427 -3.07 8.89 32.65
C THR A 427 -1.54 8.78 32.70
N ALA A 428 -0.99 7.62 32.34
CA ALA A 428 0.46 7.45 32.27
C ALA A 428 1.08 8.27 31.13
N ALA A 429 0.42 8.34 29.97
CA ALA A 429 0.85 9.19 28.86
C ALA A 429 0.77 10.69 29.22
N GLU A 430 -0.31 11.14 29.86
CA GLU A 430 -0.48 12.51 30.36
C GLU A 430 0.62 12.89 31.35
N ALA A 431 0.96 11.99 32.28
CA ALA A 431 2.07 12.21 33.22
C ALA A 431 3.43 12.34 32.51
N ALA A 432 3.65 11.54 31.46
CA ALA A 432 4.84 11.65 30.62
C ALA A 432 4.87 12.97 29.83
N ILE A 433 3.75 13.41 29.28
CA ILE A 433 3.60 14.72 28.61
C ILE A 433 3.90 15.86 29.61
N ALA A 434 3.38 15.78 30.82
CA ALA A 434 3.65 16.75 31.88
C ALA A 434 5.14 16.75 32.32
N ALA A 435 5.84 15.62 32.21
CA ALA A 435 7.29 15.57 32.43
C ALA A 435 8.06 16.34 31.36
N ILE A 436 7.64 16.25 30.09
CA ILE A 436 8.21 17.05 28.99
C ILE A 436 7.99 18.55 29.25
N GLY A 437 6.78 18.95 29.66
CA GLY A 437 6.46 20.34 30.00
C GLY A 437 7.24 20.91 31.20
N ARG A 438 7.84 20.06 32.04
CA ARG A 438 8.72 20.47 33.14
C ARG A 438 10.16 20.74 32.70
N VAL A 439 10.61 20.12 31.61
CA VAL A 439 11.96 20.29 31.07
C VAL A 439 12.03 21.28 29.90
N PHE A 440 10.88 21.58 29.29
CA PHE A 440 10.76 22.52 28.19
C PHE A 440 9.57 23.46 28.40
N ASP A 441 9.87 24.76 28.45
CA ASP A 441 8.89 25.81 28.71
C ASP A 441 8.19 26.25 27.42
N PHE A 442 6.94 25.79 27.23
CA PHE A 442 6.10 26.22 26.12
C PHE A 442 5.56 27.65 26.30
N THR A 443 5.56 28.22 27.51
CA THR A 443 4.99 29.57 27.77
C THR A 443 5.82 30.70 27.14
N ALA A 444 7.05 30.40 26.72
CA ALA A 444 7.96 31.34 26.11
C ALA A 444 7.64 31.68 24.65
N ALA A 445 6.63 31.08 24.03
CA ALA A 445 6.24 31.33 22.65
C ALA A 445 5.06 32.30 22.51
N ASP A 446 4.94 32.90 21.33
CA ASP A 446 3.70 33.55 20.89
C ASP A 446 2.80 32.55 20.13
N LEU A 447 3.41 31.51 19.56
CA LEU A 447 2.75 30.42 18.85
C LEU A 447 3.58 29.13 18.94
N VAL A 448 2.91 28.00 19.11
CA VAL A 448 3.51 26.67 18.92
C VAL A 448 3.01 26.10 17.60
N ILE A 449 3.93 25.78 16.69
CA ILE A 449 3.64 25.10 15.44
C ILE A 449 4.05 23.63 15.60
N THR A 450 3.11 22.72 15.45
CA THR A 450 3.38 21.28 15.49
C THR A 450 3.33 20.69 14.10
N ASN A 451 4.16 19.69 13.83
CA ASN A 451 4.34 19.15 12.50
C ASN A 451 4.23 17.63 12.55
N THR A 452 3.23 17.05 11.86
CA THR A 452 2.69 15.68 11.97
C THR A 452 1.77 15.46 13.18
N PHE A 453 0.77 14.57 13.07
CA PHE A 453 0.00 14.18 14.26
C PHE A 453 0.85 13.42 15.29
N THR A 454 2.03 12.92 14.91
CA THR A 454 2.92 12.21 15.84
C THR A 454 3.51 13.12 16.92
N THR A 455 3.42 14.44 16.71
CA THR A 455 3.75 15.46 17.71
C THR A 455 2.57 15.83 18.62
N PHE A 456 1.54 14.99 18.74
CA PHE A 456 0.37 15.24 19.59
C PHE A 456 0.74 15.57 21.06
N TRP A 457 1.84 14.99 21.57
CA TRP A 457 2.37 15.30 22.89
C TRP A 457 2.73 16.79 23.05
N ALA A 458 3.24 17.43 21.98
CA ALA A 458 3.60 18.85 21.98
C ALA A 458 2.34 19.73 21.94
N VAL A 459 1.29 19.30 21.22
CA VAL A 459 -0.02 19.98 21.23
C VAL A 459 -0.58 19.97 22.65
N GLN A 460 -0.66 18.80 23.27
CA GLN A 460 -1.18 18.63 24.63
C GLN A 460 -0.39 19.48 25.65
N ALA A 461 0.95 19.43 25.61
CA ALA A 461 1.81 20.24 26.47
C ALA A 461 1.64 21.75 26.25
N ALA A 462 1.59 22.21 25.00
CA ALA A 462 1.39 23.62 24.68
C ALA A 462 0.02 24.13 25.13
N LYS A 463 -1.05 23.33 24.95
CA LYS A 463 -2.39 23.70 25.42
C LYS A 463 -2.49 23.72 26.94
N ALA A 464 -1.83 22.79 27.63
CA ALA A 464 -1.71 22.83 29.09
C ALA A 464 -0.97 24.09 29.58
N ALA A 465 -0.03 24.61 28.80
CA ALA A 465 0.68 25.87 29.04
C ALA A 465 -0.10 27.13 28.56
N GLY A 466 -1.36 26.99 28.14
CA GLY A 466 -2.21 28.10 27.71
C GLY A 466 -1.85 28.70 26.34
N GLN A 467 -0.99 28.02 25.56
CA GLN A 467 -0.51 28.54 24.28
C GLN A 467 -1.47 28.27 23.12
N ARG A 468 -1.30 29.06 22.06
CA ARG A 468 -1.95 28.85 20.76
C ARG A 468 -1.18 27.81 19.96
N VAL A 469 -1.90 26.93 19.26
CA VAL A 469 -1.30 25.84 18.48
C VAL A 469 -1.82 25.85 17.03
N LEU A 470 -0.89 25.91 16.07
CA LEU A 470 -1.13 25.61 14.67
C LEU A 470 -0.51 24.25 14.35
N SER A 471 -1.32 23.25 13.98
CA SER A 471 -0.83 21.90 13.70
C SER A 471 -0.86 21.60 12.20
N TYR A 472 0.28 21.22 11.62
CA TYR A 472 0.38 20.73 10.25
C TYR A 472 0.28 19.21 10.21
N ILE A 473 -0.66 18.68 9.44
CA ILE A 473 -0.88 17.23 9.28
C ILE A 473 -0.52 16.81 7.87
N HIS A 474 0.41 15.86 7.77
CA HIS A 474 0.97 15.35 6.51
C HIS A 474 0.54 13.91 6.22
N GLU A 475 -0.05 13.25 7.20
CA GLU A 475 -0.45 11.86 7.11
C GLU A 475 -1.85 11.73 6.52
N SER A 476 -1.99 10.94 5.46
CA SER A 476 -3.30 10.59 4.88
C SER A 476 -3.95 9.37 5.57
N THR A 477 -3.57 9.10 6.83
CA THR A 477 -4.05 8.00 7.67
C THR A 477 -4.40 8.48 9.08
N SER A 478 -5.18 7.71 9.83
CA SER A 478 -5.62 8.06 11.19
C SER A 478 -4.60 7.60 12.23
N PRO A 479 -4.55 8.24 13.41
CA PRO A 479 -3.74 7.75 14.52
C PRO A 479 -4.03 6.28 14.86
N ALA A 480 -5.29 5.85 14.84
CA ALA A 480 -5.68 4.46 15.09
C ALA A 480 -5.08 3.45 14.10
N ALA A 481 -5.13 3.76 12.81
CA ALA A 481 -4.53 2.91 11.79
C ALA A 481 -3.00 2.97 11.81
N PHE A 482 -2.43 4.15 12.08
CA PHE A 482 -0.98 4.36 12.10
C PHE A 482 -0.30 3.65 13.28
N TYR A 483 -0.90 3.72 14.47
CA TYR A 483 -0.33 3.15 15.69
C TYR A 483 -0.86 1.75 16.04
N GLY A 484 -1.75 1.17 15.23
CA GLY A 484 -2.41 -0.10 15.51
C GLY A 484 -1.44 -1.20 15.95
N GLY A 485 -1.68 -1.81 17.11
CA GLY A 485 -0.85 -2.87 17.67
C GLY A 485 0.50 -2.43 18.29
N SER A 486 0.91 -1.17 18.12
CA SER A 486 2.19 -0.65 18.62
C SER A 486 2.06 0.33 19.79
N VAL A 487 0.93 1.04 19.88
CA VAL A 487 0.63 1.99 20.97
C VAL A 487 -0.71 1.64 21.59
N HIS A 488 -0.79 1.77 22.92
CA HIS A 488 -2.01 1.46 23.66
C HIS A 488 -3.20 2.33 23.17
N PRO A 489 -4.40 1.77 22.94
CA PRO A 489 -5.53 2.52 22.34
C PRO A 489 -5.91 3.80 23.09
N ALA A 490 -5.78 3.82 24.42
CA ALA A 490 -6.03 5.01 25.22
C ALA A 490 -5.05 6.16 24.94
N VAL A 491 -3.81 5.86 24.56
CA VAL A 491 -2.80 6.87 24.17
C VAL A 491 -3.07 7.36 22.76
N VAL A 492 -3.49 6.47 21.86
CA VAL A 492 -3.91 6.84 20.50
C VAL A 492 -5.07 7.85 20.53
N ALA A 493 -6.00 7.70 21.47
CA ALA A 493 -7.09 8.66 21.65
C ALA A 493 -6.60 10.09 21.98
N LEU A 494 -5.44 10.24 22.64
CA LEU A 494 -4.84 11.56 22.90
C LEU A 494 -4.33 12.23 21.63
N ALA A 495 -3.95 11.45 20.60
CA ALA A 495 -3.55 11.98 19.30
C ALA A 495 -4.77 12.51 18.52
N ASP A 496 -5.90 11.80 18.57
CA ASP A 496 -7.17 12.30 18.02
C ASP A 496 -7.67 13.55 18.78
N GLU A 497 -7.50 13.57 20.10
CA GLU A 497 -7.84 14.73 20.93
C GLU A 497 -6.97 15.94 20.58
N ALA A 498 -5.68 15.76 20.34
CA ALA A 498 -4.78 16.85 19.96
C ALA A 498 -5.24 17.58 18.68
N LEU A 499 -5.82 16.87 17.71
CA LEU A 499 -6.43 17.48 16.52
C LEU A 499 -7.63 18.40 16.88
N ALA A 500 -8.36 18.07 17.95
CA ALA A 500 -9.47 18.87 18.47
C ALA A 500 -9.00 20.07 19.31
N LEU A 501 -7.85 19.91 19.97
CA LEU A 501 -7.27 20.87 20.89
C LEU A 501 -6.52 21.99 20.18
N ALA A 502 -5.94 21.71 19.02
CA ALA A 502 -5.28 22.71 18.19
C ALA A 502 -6.23 23.88 17.84
N ASP A 503 -5.70 25.10 17.83
CA ASP A 503 -6.47 26.30 17.46
C ASP A 503 -6.76 26.33 15.96
N ALA A 504 -5.84 25.82 15.15
CA ALA A 504 -6.06 25.50 13.75
C ALA A 504 -5.24 24.27 13.34
N VAL A 505 -5.80 23.49 12.41
CA VAL A 505 -5.13 22.36 11.78
C VAL A 505 -5.01 22.65 10.29
N SER A 506 -3.78 22.68 9.81
CA SER A 506 -3.45 22.95 8.42
C SER A 506 -3.13 21.66 7.68
N PHE A 507 -3.73 21.53 6.50
CA PHE A 507 -3.58 20.39 5.61
C PHE A 507 -3.00 20.84 4.27
N THR A 508 -2.09 20.02 3.73
CA THR A 508 -1.43 20.31 2.45
C THR A 508 -2.19 19.82 1.22
N SER A 509 -3.24 19.03 1.43
CA SER A 509 -4.17 18.59 0.40
C SER A 509 -5.60 18.51 0.95
N ASP A 510 -6.56 18.73 0.06
CA ASP A 510 -7.97 18.69 0.40
C ASP A 510 -8.42 17.27 0.71
N ALA A 511 -7.83 16.26 0.07
CA ALA A 511 -8.05 14.86 0.41
C ALA A 511 -7.70 14.56 1.88
N THR A 512 -6.52 14.94 2.34
CA THR A 512 -6.11 14.76 3.75
C THR A 512 -6.97 15.60 4.70
N ARG A 513 -7.37 16.82 4.29
CA ARG A 513 -8.32 17.66 5.05
C ARG A 513 -9.67 16.99 5.21
N ARG A 514 -10.30 16.52 4.14
CA ARG A 514 -11.60 15.82 4.17
C ARG A 514 -11.53 14.55 5.01
N TYR A 515 -10.39 13.89 5.00
CA TYR A 515 -10.15 12.70 5.80
C TYR A 515 -10.16 12.98 7.32
N HIS A 516 -9.35 13.94 7.76
CA HIS A 516 -9.17 14.28 9.18
C HIS A 516 -10.22 15.24 9.74
N ALA A 517 -10.84 16.06 8.89
CA ALA A 517 -11.79 17.11 9.29
C ALA A 517 -13.17 16.96 8.62
N GLY A 518 -13.48 15.77 8.09
CA GLY A 518 -14.80 15.45 7.55
C GLY A 518 -15.91 15.37 8.60
N PRO A 519 -17.18 15.15 8.18
CA PRO A 519 -18.31 15.04 9.10
C PRO A 519 -18.04 14.03 10.22
N GLY A 520 -18.23 14.47 11.47
CA GLY A 520 -18.03 13.65 12.66
C GLY A 520 -16.59 13.56 13.18
N ARG A 521 -15.65 14.32 12.61
CA ARG A 521 -14.28 14.44 13.10
C ARG A 521 -14.11 15.63 14.05
N PRO A 522 -13.11 15.59 14.96
CA PRO A 522 -13.05 16.53 16.09
C PRO A 522 -12.33 17.87 15.77
N VAL A 523 -11.86 18.07 14.53
CA VAL A 523 -11.10 19.27 14.14
C VAL A 523 -12.01 20.51 14.13
N LYS A 524 -11.67 21.51 14.95
CA LYS A 524 -12.44 22.76 15.07
C LYS A 524 -12.29 23.67 13.86
N THR A 525 -11.06 23.85 13.41
CA THR A 525 -10.72 24.75 12.32
C THR A 525 -9.70 24.07 11.43
N ALA A 526 -10.15 23.69 10.22
CA ALA A 526 -9.36 22.99 9.23
C ALA A 526 -9.05 23.91 8.06
N VAL A 527 -7.78 24.24 7.86
CA VAL A 527 -7.30 25.15 6.82
C VAL A 527 -6.58 24.35 5.74
N LEU A 528 -6.82 24.70 4.48
CA LEU A 528 -6.07 24.14 3.34
C LEU A 528 -4.94 25.12 2.97
N THR A 529 -3.69 24.71 3.14
CA THR A 529 -2.53 25.48 2.65
C THR A 529 -1.62 24.57 1.84
N PRO A 530 -1.42 24.84 0.54
CA PRO A 530 -0.68 23.94 -0.33
C PRO A 530 0.80 23.83 0.07
N GLY A 531 1.44 22.74 -0.32
CA GLY A 531 2.91 22.65 -0.28
C GLY A 531 3.57 23.65 -1.23
N TRP A 532 4.89 23.77 -1.12
CA TRP A 532 5.70 24.67 -1.95
C TRP A 532 7.03 24.05 -2.34
N VAL A 533 7.71 24.71 -3.28
CA VAL A 533 9.10 24.42 -3.65
C VAL A 533 9.83 25.72 -4.01
N ASP A 534 11.11 25.81 -3.65
CA ASP A 534 11.96 26.96 -3.98
C ASP A 534 12.47 26.85 -5.42
N VAL A 535 11.70 27.40 -6.35
CA VAL A 535 12.03 27.41 -7.78
C VAL A 535 13.33 28.17 -8.05
N ARG A 536 13.59 29.27 -7.33
CA ARG A 536 14.78 30.10 -7.55
C ARG A 536 16.04 29.36 -7.13
N ALA A 537 16.01 28.67 -5.99
CA ALA A 537 17.11 27.82 -5.56
C ALA A 537 17.35 26.67 -6.53
N ILE A 538 16.29 26.03 -7.03
CA ILE A 538 16.39 24.97 -8.05
C ILE A 538 17.01 25.50 -9.35
N ASP A 539 16.63 26.69 -9.81
CA ASP A 539 17.18 27.27 -11.03
C ASP A 539 18.65 27.65 -10.89
N ALA A 540 19.03 28.27 -9.77
CA ALA A 540 20.42 28.55 -9.47
C ALA A 540 21.25 27.27 -9.42
N TRP A 541 20.71 26.21 -8.79
CA TRP A 541 21.36 24.91 -8.74
C TRP A 541 21.49 24.30 -10.15
N ARG A 542 20.44 24.30 -10.96
CA ARG A 542 20.47 23.74 -12.34
C ARG A 542 21.43 24.49 -13.25
N ALA A 543 21.54 25.82 -13.11
CA ALA A 543 22.50 26.62 -13.87
C ALA A 543 23.96 26.24 -13.56
N ALA A 544 24.25 25.82 -12.33
CA ALA A 544 25.56 25.36 -11.91
C ALA A 544 25.85 23.88 -12.24
N HIS A 545 24.82 23.08 -12.57
CA HIS A 545 24.93 21.64 -12.77
C HIS A 545 24.33 21.25 -14.14
N PRO A 546 25.08 21.40 -15.25
CA PRO A 546 24.58 21.07 -16.58
C PRO A 546 24.20 19.60 -16.68
N ARG A 547 23.11 19.33 -17.39
CA ARG A 547 22.48 18.00 -17.46
C ARG A 547 23.47 16.93 -17.94
N GLU A 548 24.33 17.25 -18.91
CA GLU A 548 25.31 16.32 -19.48
C GLU A 548 26.32 15.85 -18.42
N ALA A 549 26.76 16.75 -17.54
CA ALA A 549 27.67 16.42 -16.45
C ALA A 549 27.00 15.54 -15.40
N LEU A 550 25.72 15.82 -15.08
CA LEU A 550 24.93 14.98 -14.19
C LEU A 550 24.69 13.58 -14.79
N GLN A 551 24.32 13.49 -16.07
CA GLN A 551 24.14 12.20 -16.75
C GLN A 551 25.43 11.37 -16.76
N ALA A 552 26.59 12.02 -16.94
CA ALA A 552 27.89 11.37 -16.83
C ALA A 552 28.17 10.82 -15.42
N SER A 553 27.73 11.50 -14.34
CA SER A 553 27.91 11.01 -12.97
C SER A 553 27.07 9.75 -12.67
N PHE A 554 25.95 9.57 -13.38
CA PHE A 554 25.17 8.34 -13.38
C PHE A 554 25.75 7.24 -14.30
N GLY A 555 26.85 7.51 -15.01
CA GLY A 555 27.50 6.58 -15.92
C GLY A 555 26.68 6.27 -17.17
N LEU A 556 25.81 7.19 -17.60
CA LEU A 556 24.99 7.01 -18.81
C LEU A 556 25.84 7.16 -20.07
N LYS A 557 25.66 6.24 -21.00
CA LYS A 557 26.23 6.33 -22.35
C LYS A 557 25.36 7.19 -23.25
N PRO A 558 25.89 7.72 -24.37
CA PRO A 558 25.09 8.43 -25.36
C PRO A 558 23.89 7.59 -25.82
N GLY A 559 22.68 8.15 -25.68
CA GLY A 559 21.43 7.50 -26.07
C GLY A 559 20.81 6.57 -25.02
N GLU A 560 21.45 6.40 -23.86
CA GLU A 560 20.81 5.78 -22.69
C GLU A 560 19.85 6.76 -22.01
N LEU A 561 18.78 6.21 -21.44
CA LEU A 561 17.73 6.93 -20.74
C LEU A 561 17.84 6.66 -19.24
N LEU A 562 17.53 7.68 -18.43
CA LEU A 562 17.48 7.56 -16.97
C LEU A 562 16.06 7.79 -16.45
N VAL A 563 15.55 6.79 -15.72
CA VAL A 563 14.34 6.90 -14.92
C VAL A 563 14.69 6.91 -13.45
N THR A 564 14.25 7.92 -12.72
CA THR A 564 14.47 8.01 -11.26
C THR A 564 13.15 7.92 -10.51
N ASN A 565 13.13 7.12 -9.45
CA ASN A 565 12.03 7.08 -8.49
C ASN A 565 12.59 7.53 -7.15
N VAL A 566 12.15 8.71 -6.69
CA VAL A 566 12.75 9.40 -5.55
C VAL A 566 11.81 9.33 -4.35
N GLY A 567 12.34 8.86 -3.22
CA GLY A 567 11.65 8.87 -1.93
C GLY A 567 12.14 7.75 -1.02
N THR A 568 11.92 7.92 0.28
CA THR A 568 12.27 6.92 1.29
C THR A 568 11.84 5.50 0.86
N VAL A 569 12.74 4.52 0.96
CA VAL A 569 12.44 3.13 0.65
C VAL A 569 11.58 2.53 1.77
N CYS A 570 10.26 2.46 1.56
CA CYS A 570 9.28 1.92 2.50
C CYS A 570 7.99 1.45 1.80
N ASP A 571 7.18 0.65 2.49
CA ASP A 571 5.94 0.03 2.01
C ASP A 571 5.02 0.96 1.22
N ARG A 572 4.70 2.14 1.75
CA ARG A 572 3.76 3.10 1.15
C ARG A 572 4.23 3.71 -0.17
N LYS A 573 5.52 3.60 -0.50
CA LYS A 573 6.12 4.19 -1.70
C LYS A 573 6.11 3.24 -2.91
N ALA A 574 5.66 2.00 -2.70
CA ALA A 574 5.39 1.00 -3.74
C ALA A 574 6.61 0.62 -4.61
N GLN A 575 7.83 0.65 -4.08
CA GLN A 575 9.03 0.29 -4.86
C GLN A 575 8.97 -1.16 -5.39
N VAL A 576 8.33 -2.07 -4.65
CA VAL A 576 8.09 -3.45 -5.09
C VAL A 576 7.21 -3.48 -6.35
N SER A 577 6.09 -2.75 -6.33
CA SER A 577 5.17 -2.67 -7.46
C SER A 577 5.81 -1.99 -8.67
N PHE A 578 6.61 -0.95 -8.44
CA PHE A 578 7.40 -0.32 -9.49
C PHE A 578 8.41 -1.30 -10.10
N ALA A 579 9.11 -2.10 -9.29
CA ALA A 579 10.04 -3.13 -9.79
C ALA A 579 9.32 -4.20 -10.64
N ARG A 580 8.10 -4.60 -10.27
CA ARG A 580 7.26 -5.50 -11.10
C ARG A 580 6.92 -4.86 -12.45
N SER A 581 6.63 -3.56 -12.47
CA SER A 581 6.34 -2.82 -13.71
C SER A 581 7.58 -2.72 -14.59
N VAL A 582 8.75 -2.49 -14.00
CA VAL A 582 10.04 -2.49 -14.73
C VAL A 582 10.36 -3.87 -15.29
N ASP A 583 10.09 -4.95 -14.54
CA ASP A 583 10.19 -6.31 -15.06
C ASP A 583 9.30 -6.55 -16.29
N LEU A 584 8.02 -6.18 -16.18
CA LEU A 584 7.08 -6.36 -17.29
C LEU A 584 7.47 -5.50 -18.50
N PHE A 585 7.92 -4.26 -18.26
CA PHE A 585 8.47 -3.37 -19.28
C PHE A 585 9.69 -3.98 -19.98
N ASN A 586 10.65 -4.52 -19.22
CA ASN A 586 11.85 -5.17 -19.76
C ASN A 586 11.50 -6.35 -20.67
N ARG A 587 10.47 -7.13 -20.29
CA ARG A 587 10.00 -8.29 -21.07
C ARG A 587 9.28 -7.89 -22.36
N ARG A 588 8.52 -6.79 -22.34
CA ARG A 588 7.71 -6.33 -23.48
C ARG A 588 8.49 -5.44 -24.46
N HIS A 589 9.46 -4.70 -23.94
CA HIS A 589 10.19 -3.69 -24.70
C HIS A 589 11.71 -3.87 -24.51
N PRO A 590 12.28 -5.04 -24.88
CA PRO A 590 13.68 -5.37 -24.61
C PRO A 590 14.66 -4.34 -25.20
N ASP A 591 14.41 -3.82 -26.40
CA ASP A 591 15.28 -2.83 -27.03
C ASP A 591 15.31 -1.49 -26.28
N LEU A 592 14.14 -1.06 -25.77
CA LEU A 592 14.02 0.16 -24.98
C LEU A 592 14.63 -0.04 -23.58
N ALA A 593 14.41 -1.20 -22.99
CA ALA A 593 14.96 -1.60 -21.71
C ALA A 593 16.49 -1.70 -21.73
N ALA A 594 17.08 -2.22 -22.80
CA ALA A 594 18.52 -2.35 -22.97
C ALA A 594 19.27 -1.01 -22.90
N ARG A 595 18.58 0.10 -23.21
CA ARG A 595 19.11 1.46 -23.11
C ARG A 595 18.49 2.29 -21.98
N THR A 596 17.71 1.70 -21.08
CA THR A 596 17.08 2.43 -19.97
C THR A 596 17.65 1.97 -18.63
N LYS A 597 18.16 2.91 -17.85
CA LYS A 597 18.59 2.72 -16.47
C LYS A 597 17.54 3.27 -15.51
N PHE A 598 17.22 2.49 -14.49
CA PHE A 598 16.27 2.84 -13.42
C PHE A 598 17.01 2.99 -12.10
N VAL A 599 16.70 4.04 -11.35
CA VAL A 599 17.29 4.30 -10.04
C VAL A 599 16.19 4.55 -9.01
N LEU A 600 16.19 3.76 -7.94
CA LEU A 600 15.39 3.98 -6.74
C LEU A 600 16.26 4.75 -5.73
N LEU A 601 16.00 6.04 -5.52
CA LEU A 601 16.73 6.86 -4.54
C LEU A 601 15.99 6.87 -3.21
N GLY A 602 16.70 6.55 -2.11
CA GLY A 602 16.18 6.70 -0.75
C GLY A 602 16.37 5.49 0.15
N GLY A 603 17.33 4.61 -0.17
CA GLY A 603 17.68 3.47 0.66
C GLY A 603 18.32 3.90 1.99
N ARG A 604 17.94 3.24 3.08
CA ARG A 604 18.33 3.58 4.47
C ARG A 604 18.93 2.42 5.26
N GLN A 605 19.16 1.27 4.61
CA GLN A 605 19.60 0.04 5.30
C GLN A 605 18.60 -0.39 6.39
N ALA A 606 17.30 -0.25 6.13
CA ALA A 606 16.23 -0.72 7.00
C ALA A 606 15.78 -2.14 6.58
N PRO A 607 14.99 -2.86 7.42
CA PRO A 607 14.48 -4.19 7.05
C PRO A 607 13.73 -4.24 5.71
N PHE A 608 13.09 -3.13 5.31
CA PHE A 608 12.43 -3.02 4.02
C PHE A 608 13.42 -2.92 2.85
N ASP A 609 14.61 -2.35 3.04
CA ASP A 609 15.67 -2.35 2.03
C ASP A 609 16.16 -3.77 1.72
N ASP A 610 16.32 -4.61 2.76
CA ASP A 610 16.71 -6.01 2.60
C ASP A 610 15.63 -6.82 1.88
N PHE A 611 14.37 -6.63 2.29
CA PHE A 611 13.20 -7.19 1.61
C PHE A 611 13.15 -6.81 0.12
N LEU A 612 13.33 -5.52 -0.20
CA LEU A 612 13.36 -5.05 -1.58
C LEU A 612 14.54 -5.64 -2.35
N ARG A 613 15.74 -5.69 -1.76
CA ARG A 613 16.94 -6.27 -2.38
C ARG A 613 16.74 -7.72 -2.77
N GLU A 614 16.09 -8.52 -1.91
CA GLU A 614 15.76 -9.91 -2.21
C GLU A 614 14.76 -10.03 -3.37
N ILE A 615 13.74 -9.16 -3.43
CA ILE A 615 12.79 -9.14 -4.55
C ILE A 615 13.50 -8.78 -5.86
N LEU A 616 14.36 -7.76 -5.84
CA LEU A 616 15.12 -7.34 -7.03
C LEU A 616 16.06 -8.44 -7.53
N ALA A 617 16.70 -9.17 -6.62
CA ALA A 617 17.52 -10.33 -6.97
C ALA A 617 16.69 -11.46 -7.61
N ASN A 618 15.48 -11.73 -7.09
CA ASN A 618 14.56 -12.73 -7.65
C ASN A 618 14.02 -12.32 -9.03
N LEU A 619 13.72 -11.04 -9.23
CA LEU A 619 13.27 -10.54 -10.52
C LEU A 619 14.39 -10.50 -11.56
N ALA A 620 15.66 -10.50 -11.13
CA ALA A 620 16.85 -10.41 -11.97
C ALA A 620 16.80 -9.18 -12.90
N LEU A 621 16.65 -7.98 -12.31
CA LEU A 621 16.57 -6.71 -13.04
C LEU A 621 17.96 -6.05 -13.15
N PRO A 622 18.69 -6.23 -14.27
CA PRO A 622 20.07 -5.72 -14.38
C PRO A 622 20.14 -4.21 -14.52
N ASN A 623 19.04 -3.56 -14.91
CA ASN A 623 18.97 -2.14 -15.20
C ASN A 623 18.27 -1.32 -14.11
N LEU A 624 17.96 -1.92 -12.95
CA LEU A 624 17.36 -1.21 -11.81
C LEU A 624 18.25 -1.31 -10.58
N VAL A 625 18.61 -0.16 -10.00
CA VAL A 625 19.50 -0.08 -8.84
C VAL A 625 18.89 0.76 -7.72
N VAL A 626 19.22 0.43 -6.47
CA VAL A 626 18.83 1.22 -5.29
C VAL A 626 20.02 2.07 -4.87
N HIS A 627 19.85 3.38 -4.84
CA HIS A 627 20.81 4.33 -4.31
C HIS A 627 20.44 4.70 -2.86
N PRO A 628 21.44 4.91 -1.98
CA PRO A 628 21.20 5.38 -0.62
C PRO A 628 20.58 6.77 -0.64
N GLU A 629 19.91 7.17 0.44
CA GLU A 629 19.44 8.55 0.57
C GLU A 629 20.59 9.56 0.40
N SER A 630 20.29 10.68 -0.26
CA SER A 630 21.28 11.69 -0.62
C SER A 630 20.73 13.09 -0.36
N PRO A 631 21.53 14.01 0.22
CA PRO A 631 21.16 15.43 0.29
C PRO A 631 21.20 16.11 -1.10
N ASP A 632 21.99 15.59 -2.03
CA ASP A 632 21.98 16.00 -3.45
C ASP A 632 20.99 15.16 -4.24
N PHE A 633 19.70 15.37 -3.96
CA PHE A 633 18.61 14.68 -4.64
C PHE A 633 18.21 15.39 -5.95
N LEU A 634 18.54 16.69 -6.12
CA LEU A 634 18.19 17.47 -7.31
C LEU A 634 18.84 16.89 -8.58
N GLY A 635 20.06 16.35 -8.47
CA GLY A 635 20.72 15.65 -9.57
C GLY A 635 19.91 14.49 -10.14
N TYR A 636 19.10 13.80 -9.32
CA TYR A 636 18.26 12.69 -9.76
C TYR A 636 17.06 13.14 -10.58
N TYR A 637 16.55 14.35 -10.36
CA TYR A 637 15.50 14.92 -11.20
C TYR A 637 16.10 15.53 -12.47
N ALA A 638 17.15 16.34 -12.33
CA ALA A 638 17.74 17.11 -13.42
C ALA A 638 18.46 16.24 -14.47
N ALA A 639 19.03 15.09 -14.07
CA ALA A 639 19.63 14.13 -15.00
C ALA A 639 18.60 13.23 -15.70
N ALA A 640 17.44 13.00 -15.07
CA ALA A 640 16.47 12.00 -15.52
C ALA A 640 15.74 12.43 -16.79
N ASP A 641 15.47 11.46 -17.65
CA ASP A 641 14.55 11.60 -18.79
C ASP A 641 13.09 11.43 -18.35
N LEU A 642 12.88 10.77 -17.21
CA LEU A 642 11.57 10.60 -16.59
C LEU A 642 11.73 10.43 -15.06
N THR A 643 10.96 11.18 -14.28
CA THR A 643 10.81 10.92 -12.84
C THR A 643 9.53 10.11 -12.60
N ALA A 644 9.64 9.08 -11.78
CA ALA A 644 8.54 8.23 -11.32
C ALA A 644 8.21 8.53 -9.85
N CYS A 645 6.93 8.67 -9.52
CA CYS A 645 6.43 8.71 -8.14
C CYS A 645 5.37 7.61 -7.95
N SER A 646 5.81 6.42 -7.52
CA SER A 646 4.98 5.20 -7.50
C SER A 646 4.11 5.02 -6.27
N SER A 647 4.05 6.01 -5.38
CA SER A 647 3.45 5.86 -4.05
C SER A 647 2.01 5.37 -4.06
N TYR A 648 1.67 4.55 -3.08
CA TYR A 648 0.30 4.17 -2.76
C TYR A 648 -0.43 5.27 -1.96
N GLU A 649 0.32 6.03 -1.17
CA GLU A 649 -0.24 7.07 -0.31
C GLU A 649 0.70 8.27 -0.18
N GLU A 650 0.15 9.47 -0.42
CA GLU A 650 0.78 10.76 -0.19
C GLU A 650 -0.27 11.80 0.22
N SER A 651 0.13 12.80 1.00
CA SER A 651 -0.68 14.02 1.21
C SER A 651 -0.29 15.11 0.22
N SER A 652 0.98 15.54 0.23
CA SER A 652 1.51 16.55 -0.69
C SER A 652 3.00 16.26 -0.93
N PRO A 653 3.32 15.34 -1.85
CA PRO A 653 4.67 14.80 -1.98
C PRO A 653 5.63 15.83 -2.59
N ARG A 654 6.63 16.24 -1.82
CA ARG A 654 7.71 17.16 -2.24
C ARG A 654 8.34 16.77 -3.59
N VAL A 655 8.52 15.47 -3.81
CA VAL A 655 9.15 14.93 -5.02
C VAL A 655 8.41 15.30 -6.31
N VAL A 656 7.09 15.49 -6.24
CA VAL A 656 6.27 15.94 -7.37
C VAL A 656 6.56 17.41 -7.66
N PHE A 657 6.57 18.27 -6.64
CA PHE A 657 6.93 19.68 -6.84
C PHE A 657 8.35 19.85 -7.36
N GLU A 658 9.30 19.11 -6.81
CA GLU A 658 10.73 19.17 -7.18
C GLU A 658 10.97 18.70 -8.63
N ALA A 659 10.35 17.59 -9.05
CA ALA A 659 10.47 17.08 -10.42
C ALA A 659 9.85 18.06 -11.44
N MET A 660 8.66 18.58 -11.14
CA MET A 660 7.98 19.57 -11.99
C MET A 660 8.76 20.89 -12.05
N ALA A 661 9.33 21.35 -10.93
CA ALA A 661 10.19 22.53 -10.89
C ALA A 661 11.47 22.34 -11.72
N CYS A 662 12.06 21.14 -11.70
CA CYS A 662 13.23 20.83 -12.54
C CYS A 662 12.90 20.79 -14.05
N GLY A 663 11.62 20.80 -14.42
CA GLY A 663 11.16 20.62 -15.80
C GLY A 663 11.38 19.19 -16.30
N THR A 664 11.33 18.21 -15.39
CA THR A 664 11.51 16.79 -15.72
C THR A 664 10.14 16.14 -15.96
N PRO A 665 9.96 15.34 -17.02
CA PRO A 665 8.72 14.60 -17.23
C PRO A 665 8.35 13.75 -16.00
N LEU A 666 7.06 13.71 -15.66
CA LEU A 666 6.56 13.03 -14.47
C LEU A 666 5.57 11.91 -14.84
N LEU A 667 5.87 10.70 -14.38
CA LEU A 667 4.96 9.56 -14.31
C LEU A 667 4.64 9.29 -12.83
N ALA A 668 3.38 9.36 -12.43
CA ALA A 668 3.04 9.25 -11.01
C ALA A 668 1.78 8.42 -10.77
N SER A 669 1.64 7.93 -9.55
CA SER A 669 0.38 7.30 -9.12
C SER A 669 -0.77 8.30 -9.14
N ASP A 670 -1.91 7.89 -9.67
CA ASP A 670 -3.18 8.63 -9.57
C ASP A 670 -3.76 8.46 -8.16
N ILE A 671 -3.23 9.24 -7.24
CA ILE A 671 -3.72 9.34 -5.86
C ILE A 671 -4.03 10.80 -5.54
N PRO A 672 -4.99 11.07 -4.63
CA PRO A 672 -5.47 12.43 -4.40
C PRO A 672 -4.37 13.45 -4.09
N GLY A 673 -3.37 13.08 -3.27
CA GLY A 673 -2.27 13.99 -2.94
C GLY A 673 -1.36 14.37 -4.11
N ILE A 674 -1.37 13.58 -5.20
CA ILE A 674 -0.62 13.87 -6.43
C ILE A 674 -1.53 14.59 -7.44
N SER A 675 -2.77 14.13 -7.62
CA SER A 675 -3.69 14.68 -8.61
C SER A 675 -4.16 16.11 -8.30
N GLU A 676 -4.07 16.55 -7.04
CA GLU A 676 -4.24 17.96 -6.66
C GLU A 676 -3.07 18.86 -7.13
N ILE A 677 -1.87 18.30 -7.28
CA ILE A 677 -0.66 19.01 -7.71
C ILE A 677 -0.47 18.96 -9.22
N ALA A 678 -0.67 17.80 -9.85
CA ALA A 678 -0.45 17.58 -11.28
C ALA A 678 -1.63 16.80 -11.87
N ARG A 679 -2.17 17.24 -13.01
CA ARG A 679 -3.32 16.61 -13.67
C ARG A 679 -2.85 15.67 -14.78
N ASP A 680 -3.54 14.55 -14.91
CA ASP A 680 -3.26 13.57 -15.96
C ASP A 680 -3.40 14.18 -17.36
N GLY A 681 -2.43 13.88 -18.22
CA GLY A 681 -2.37 14.37 -19.60
C GLY A 681 -2.09 15.87 -19.75
N VAL A 682 -1.90 16.61 -18.65
CA VAL A 682 -1.58 18.05 -18.69
C VAL A 682 -0.21 18.32 -18.12
N GLU A 683 0.02 18.00 -16.85
CA GLU A 683 1.32 18.20 -16.18
C GLU A 683 2.08 16.89 -15.97
N ALA A 684 1.39 15.76 -15.95
CA ALA A 684 1.97 14.45 -15.71
C ALA A 684 1.19 13.36 -16.46
N THR A 685 1.78 12.17 -16.56
CA THR A 685 1.00 10.95 -16.80
C THR A 685 0.67 10.34 -15.45
N LEU A 686 -0.61 10.19 -15.13
CA LEU A 686 -1.06 9.53 -13.91
C LEU A 686 -1.57 8.13 -14.20
N VAL A 687 -1.18 7.16 -13.38
CA VAL A 687 -1.56 5.75 -13.52
C VAL A 687 -2.03 5.20 -12.17
N PRO A 688 -3.00 4.27 -12.12
CA PRO A 688 -3.46 3.73 -10.84
C PRO A 688 -2.29 3.14 -10.01
N PRO A 689 -2.26 3.39 -8.69
CA PRO A 689 -1.15 2.95 -7.84
C PRO A 689 -1.03 1.42 -7.83
N GLY A 690 0.18 0.90 -7.94
CA GLY A 690 0.47 -0.54 -7.95
C GLY A 690 0.06 -1.31 -9.22
N HIS A 691 -0.59 -0.65 -10.20
CA HIS A 691 -1.10 -1.32 -11.40
C HIS A 691 0.02 -1.66 -12.40
N THR A 692 0.58 -2.86 -12.28
CA THR A 692 1.80 -3.29 -13.01
C THR A 692 1.75 -3.02 -14.51
N THR A 693 0.67 -3.42 -15.19
CA THR A 693 0.54 -3.26 -16.64
C THR A 693 0.47 -1.78 -17.06
N ALA A 694 -0.39 -0.98 -16.41
CA ALA A 694 -0.52 0.45 -16.71
C ALA A 694 0.79 1.22 -16.52
N TRP A 695 1.55 0.89 -15.47
CA TRP A 695 2.88 1.47 -15.25
C TRP A 695 3.88 1.07 -16.34
N ALA A 696 3.93 -0.22 -16.71
CA ALA A 696 4.82 -0.70 -17.78
C ALA A 696 4.50 -0.04 -19.14
N ASP A 697 3.22 0.08 -19.48
CA ASP A 697 2.76 0.69 -20.72
C ASP A 697 3.03 2.21 -20.74
N ALA A 698 2.86 2.90 -19.60
CA ALA A 698 3.18 4.32 -19.47
C ALA A 698 4.69 4.59 -19.57
N LEU A 699 5.52 3.73 -18.97
CA LEU A 699 6.99 3.77 -19.14
C LEU A 699 7.35 3.63 -20.63
N ALA A 700 6.78 2.64 -21.32
CA ALA A 700 7.02 2.44 -22.76
C ALA A 700 6.60 3.63 -23.61
N LYS A 701 5.43 4.22 -23.33
CA LYS A 701 4.94 5.41 -24.04
C LYS A 701 5.88 6.60 -23.88
N LEU A 702 6.27 6.94 -22.65
CA LEU A 702 7.07 8.14 -22.35
C LEU A 702 8.53 7.99 -22.80
N LEU A 703 9.13 6.82 -22.62
CA LEU A 703 10.51 6.55 -23.02
C LEU A 703 10.63 6.29 -24.54
N GLY A 704 9.59 5.75 -25.16
CA GLY A 704 9.52 5.53 -26.61
C GLY A 704 9.24 6.82 -27.39
N ASN A 705 8.54 7.79 -26.78
CA ASN A 705 8.26 9.09 -27.36
C ASN A 705 8.54 10.24 -26.37
N PRO A 706 9.82 10.65 -26.23
CA PRO A 706 10.23 11.68 -25.27
C PRO A 706 9.57 13.05 -25.48
N ALA A 707 9.03 13.33 -26.67
CA ALA A 707 8.36 14.59 -26.96
C ALA A 707 7.09 14.76 -26.09
N ILE A 708 6.34 13.68 -25.85
CA ILE A 708 5.15 13.69 -24.97
C ILE A 708 5.55 14.13 -23.57
N GLY A 709 6.59 13.52 -23.00
CA GLY A 709 7.06 13.87 -21.66
C GLY A 709 7.53 15.32 -21.56
N ARG A 710 8.25 15.81 -22.58
CA ARG A 710 8.74 17.20 -22.62
C ARG A 710 7.61 18.23 -22.67
N GLU A 711 6.55 17.96 -23.42
CA GLU A 711 5.37 18.82 -23.48
C GLU A 711 4.69 18.93 -22.11
N LEU A 712 4.45 17.78 -21.46
CA LEU A 712 3.88 17.75 -20.10
C LEU A 712 4.77 18.50 -19.09
N ALA A 713 6.08 18.36 -19.18
CA ALA A 713 7.03 19.01 -18.28
C ALA A 713 7.02 20.54 -18.38
N VAL A 714 6.75 21.11 -19.57
CA VAL A 714 6.59 22.56 -19.75
C VAL A 714 5.37 23.07 -18.98
N HIS A 715 4.23 22.39 -19.11
CA HIS A 715 3.02 22.73 -18.36
C HIS A 715 3.19 22.52 -16.86
N ALA A 716 3.86 21.44 -16.47
CA ALA A 716 4.18 21.12 -15.10
C ALA A 716 4.97 22.25 -14.43
N ARG A 717 6.04 22.71 -15.08
CA ARG A 717 6.87 23.79 -14.55
C ARG A 717 6.11 25.11 -14.46
N ALA A 718 5.36 25.49 -15.49
CA ALA A 718 4.54 26.70 -15.48
C ALA A 718 3.51 26.70 -14.33
N ARG A 719 2.93 25.53 -14.02
CA ARG A 719 2.03 25.36 -12.88
C ARG A 719 2.74 25.58 -11.54
N ILE A 720 3.93 25.01 -11.36
CA ILE A 720 4.74 25.23 -10.15
C ILE A 720 5.05 26.71 -9.95
N GLU A 721 5.55 27.38 -10.98
CA GLU A 721 5.93 28.79 -10.92
C GLU A 721 4.74 29.70 -10.55
N SER A 722 3.53 29.37 -11.05
CA SER A 722 2.34 30.19 -10.84
C SER A 722 1.52 29.88 -9.57
N HIS A 723 1.66 28.69 -8.98
CA HIS A 723 0.80 28.24 -7.87
C HIS A 723 1.56 27.75 -6.63
N PHE A 724 2.79 27.25 -6.78
CA PHE A 724 3.49 26.50 -5.74
C PHE A 724 4.92 26.99 -5.46
N ALA A 725 5.34 28.09 -6.09
CA ALA A 725 6.62 28.71 -5.80
C ALA A 725 6.67 29.21 -4.34
N ALA A 726 7.79 28.97 -3.67
CA ALA A 726 7.97 29.29 -2.26
C ALA A 726 7.72 30.78 -1.95
N ASP A 727 8.14 31.69 -2.82
CA ASP A 727 7.92 33.14 -2.69
C ASP A 727 6.44 33.56 -2.79
N LEU A 728 5.59 32.73 -3.40
CA LEU A 728 4.14 32.92 -3.44
C LEU A 728 3.42 32.29 -2.25
N VAL A 729 3.85 31.09 -1.84
CA VAL A 729 3.11 30.24 -0.90
C VAL A 729 3.53 30.45 0.55
N LEU A 730 4.83 30.53 0.86
CA LEU A 730 5.32 30.71 2.23
C LEU A 730 4.73 31.94 2.94
N PRO A 731 4.56 33.11 2.29
CA PRO A 731 3.89 34.25 2.92
C PRO A 731 2.46 33.95 3.39
N ARG A 732 1.75 33.02 2.72
CA ARG A 732 0.40 32.58 3.13
C ARG A 732 0.46 31.73 4.39
N HIS A 733 1.50 30.91 4.56
CA HIS A 733 1.74 30.15 5.80
C HIS A 733 2.09 31.07 6.97
N THR A 734 2.96 32.07 6.75
CA THR A 734 3.24 33.10 7.76
C THR A 734 1.97 33.86 8.13
N ALA A 735 1.16 34.24 7.15
CA ALA A 735 -0.11 34.89 7.37
C ALA A 735 -1.06 34.05 8.24
N LEU A 736 -1.19 32.75 7.93
CA LEU A 736 -1.97 31.81 8.75
C LEU A 736 -1.42 31.74 10.19
N ALA A 737 -0.11 31.59 10.35
CA ALA A 737 0.53 31.52 11.66
C ALA A 737 0.25 32.79 12.50
N CYS A 738 0.40 33.97 11.91
CA CYS A 738 0.08 35.24 12.56
C CYS A 738 -1.40 35.34 12.98
N ALA A 739 -2.32 34.90 12.12
CA ALA A 739 -3.76 34.92 12.42
C ALA A 739 -4.12 33.98 13.59
N VAL A 740 -3.56 32.77 13.62
CA VAL A 740 -3.76 31.82 14.72
C VAL A 740 -3.19 32.35 16.03
N ALA A 741 -1.98 32.93 16.00
CA ALA A 741 -1.35 33.53 17.18
C ALA A 741 -2.19 34.69 17.75
N ALA A 742 -2.75 35.52 16.87
CA ALA A 742 -3.65 36.62 17.24
C ALA A 742 -5.06 36.15 17.68
N GLY A 743 -5.36 34.85 17.61
CA GLY A 743 -6.69 34.31 17.91
C GLY A 743 -7.77 34.76 16.93
N GLN A 744 -7.38 35.15 15.73
CA GLN A 744 -8.30 35.57 14.67
C GLN A 744 -8.92 34.35 14.00
N PRO A 745 -10.14 34.49 13.43
CA PRO A 745 -10.70 33.45 12.57
C PRO A 745 -9.77 33.19 11.38
N VAL A 746 -9.52 31.91 11.09
CA VAL A 746 -8.72 31.47 9.93
C VAL A 746 -9.61 30.65 9.00
N SER A 747 -9.52 30.91 7.69
CA SER A 747 -10.31 30.25 6.64
C SER A 747 -9.43 29.55 5.63
#